data_AF-A0A973Q7E5-F1
#
_entry.id   AF-A0A973Q7E5-F1
#
_cell.length_a   1.000
_cell.length_b   1.000
_cell.length_c   1.000
_cell.angle_alpha   90.00
_cell.angle_beta   90.00
_cell.angle_gamma   90.00
#
_symmetry.space_group_name_H-M   'P 1'
#
loop_
_entity.id
_entity.type
_entity.pdbx_description
1 polymer ?
#
loop_
_entity_poly.entity_id
_entity_poly.type
_entity_poly.pdbx_seq_one_letter_code
_entity_poly.pdbx_strand_id
1 'polypeptide(L)'
;MIRPPALAAAALLAAGVLVPAVTPTTASAATATTAWQNGSYHVDTPNAVRRSDIVLGAPNAQAAQSLPLGNGSLGAAAWAAGGFTAQLNRADTLPGRKSPGQVQIPGLSRLTGASDFKGALDLYTGVLTESGGGMTLKAWVSATKDELVVDVTGADPDTAQSATVSLWSGRSPQAAASGAVATLAETWVDNQEAGSSGRTFGSLAALTAGGRNVSAQVVSSTQVKVNVTPNTDGSFRIVAGAPTWTGGDAGSTASALLGSDATAAESTLLGTQQSWWANFWANTGILEADSSDGQAQYMEALRTIYLFMEAASMRGTIPGSQAGVADMFNFGQDHQNWTPSATWLWNLRTQISANMSTGNFALNIPIFNLYQNNLAAIEAWTKQQMGGLAGACVPEVMRFNGNGGDPGAGANAACSIPGSPNWNALDVTSGAEISLYVWQQYQDTGDLTFLRTYYPLMKDSAVFLLAFQKVGSDGKLHAVANAHETQWAVQDPTTDLAADAALFPVVVRAAQLLNTGDTSLISQLTAAQGQIPDWARTDFGHTQLLTSSADASGNDVIAWSYQPTATTRNGENIDLEPVWPYSLITDDAGALHDLGVRTYNHRVFTGGNDWSMDAIDAARLGMADQVAAKLVSITQSHQVYVNGLADLGNTVGTEGYIEQMSGVATAMDEALVQDYDGLLRIAPAWPAGWDVSGTVSVQGNTKVDVQVQSGTPVTVAIQAGSSQTMRVRNPWPGQAIQVVNGSSGAVVVSSTTAGTVNVPVSSGQSYLVERTSTPTSSLAYAQVGGTPATSAKHLGNVRIGLDGGSSTGTGGVISLRAHADGDYVTAENAGALPLIANRTAIGQWEQFDLVDAGGGYIALRAHANNKYVTADNAGASPLLAKVDAIGTWEQFQLVHNGDGSVSLLSRVNGDYVTAESAGTQPLIANRTAIGPWEEFDLVND
;
A
#
# COMPACT_ATOMS: atom_id res chain seq x y z
N MET A 1 -51.58 29.72 -41.22
CA MET A 1 -52.47 29.81 -40.04
C MET A 1 -51.64 30.43 -38.91
N ILE A 2 -51.77 31.75 -38.70
CA ILE A 2 -52.43 32.42 -37.54
C ILE A 2 -51.58 32.22 -36.25
N ARG A 3 -50.58 33.07 -35.94
CA ARG A 3 -50.60 34.36 -35.16
C ARG A 3 -50.97 34.20 -33.66
N PRO A 4 -50.59 35.08 -32.69
CA PRO A 4 -49.52 36.12 -32.56
C PRO A 4 -48.97 36.22 -31.06
N PRO A 5 -48.65 37.39 -30.44
CA PRO A 5 -47.47 38.27 -30.53
C PRO A 5 -46.71 38.54 -29.18
N ALA A 6 -45.68 39.39 -29.27
CA ALA A 6 -44.73 39.87 -28.26
C ALA A 6 -45.28 40.79 -27.13
N LEU A 7 -44.47 40.97 -26.07
CA LEU A 7 -44.38 42.14 -25.15
C LEU A 7 -42.95 42.16 -24.56
N ALA A 8 -42.09 43.11 -24.93
CA ALA A 8 -41.94 44.49 -24.43
C ALA A 8 -41.06 44.59 -23.16
N ALA A 9 -39.82 45.04 -23.36
CA ALA A 9 -38.87 45.43 -22.32
C ALA A 9 -38.97 46.95 -22.07
N ALA A 10 -38.96 47.35 -20.80
CA ALA A 10 -38.78 48.72 -20.35
C ALA A 10 -37.69 48.76 -19.26
N ALA A 11 -36.76 49.69 -19.44
CA ALA A 11 -35.58 49.92 -18.61
C ALA A 11 -35.88 50.76 -17.37
N LEU A 12 -35.03 50.66 -16.33
CA LEU A 12 -34.79 51.73 -15.36
C LEU A 12 -33.36 51.63 -14.78
N LEU A 13 -32.66 52.77 -14.87
CA LEU A 13 -31.29 53.03 -14.41
C LEU A 13 -31.19 53.15 -12.89
N ALA A 14 -30.03 52.77 -12.31
CA ALA A 14 -29.49 53.40 -11.10
C ALA A 14 -27.94 53.37 -11.04
N ALA A 15 -27.37 54.58 -11.06
CA ALA A 15 -26.09 55.05 -10.51
C ALA A 15 -24.86 54.13 -10.46
N GLY A 16 -23.88 54.42 -11.32
CA GLY A 16 -22.52 53.89 -11.24
C GLY A 16 -21.67 54.58 -10.16
N VAL A 17 -21.11 53.76 -9.27
CA VAL A 17 -19.96 54.10 -8.43
C VAL A 17 -18.71 53.65 -9.18
N LEU A 18 -17.79 54.57 -9.46
CA LEU A 18 -16.48 54.29 -10.05
C LEU A 18 -15.63 53.51 -9.03
N VAL A 19 -15.52 52.19 -9.21
CA VAL A 19 -14.48 51.37 -8.59
C VAL A 19 -13.29 51.38 -9.57
N PRO A 20 -12.05 51.69 -9.14
CA PRO A 20 -10.91 51.60 -10.03
C PRO A 20 -10.78 50.14 -10.49
N ALA A 21 -10.75 49.95 -11.80
CA ALA A 21 -10.46 48.64 -12.38
C ALA A 21 -9.08 48.20 -11.87
N VAL A 22 -9.07 47.25 -10.94
CA VAL A 22 -7.88 46.48 -10.62
C VAL A 22 -7.60 45.65 -11.87
N THR A 23 -6.66 46.13 -12.69
CA THR A 23 -6.03 45.31 -13.71
C THR A 23 -5.54 44.03 -13.02
N PRO A 24 -5.87 42.83 -13.53
CA PRO A 24 -5.30 41.63 -12.97
C PRO A 24 -3.79 41.78 -13.06
N THR A 25 -3.13 41.81 -11.92
CA THR A 25 -1.68 41.61 -11.85
C THR A 25 -1.44 40.27 -12.51
N THR A 26 -0.81 40.28 -13.68
CA THR A 26 -0.19 39.09 -14.26
C THR A 26 0.63 38.46 -13.14
N ALA A 27 0.20 37.29 -12.65
CA ALA A 27 1.00 36.51 -11.72
C ALA A 27 2.38 36.34 -12.38
N SER A 28 3.42 36.91 -11.77
CA SER A 28 4.78 36.61 -12.18
C SER A 28 4.91 35.10 -12.11
N ALA A 29 5.31 34.43 -13.21
CA ALA A 29 5.72 33.04 -13.13
C ALA A 29 6.74 32.94 -11.97
N ALA A 30 6.51 32.02 -11.04
CA ALA A 30 7.45 31.79 -9.96
C ALA A 30 8.83 31.53 -10.58
N THR A 31 9.86 32.20 -10.06
CA THR A 31 11.23 31.98 -10.55
C THR A 31 11.64 30.57 -10.16
N ALA A 32 12.11 29.77 -11.13
CA ALA A 32 12.54 28.41 -10.87
C ALA A 32 13.64 28.37 -9.79
N THR A 33 13.57 27.37 -8.93
CA THR A 33 14.51 27.20 -7.81
C THR A 33 15.32 25.92 -7.95
N THR A 34 16.42 25.84 -7.20
CA THR A 34 17.21 24.62 -7.04
C THR A 34 17.51 24.33 -5.58
N ALA A 35 17.42 23.06 -5.18
CA ALA A 35 17.92 22.58 -3.89
C ALA A 35 19.41 22.19 -3.94
N TRP A 36 20.05 22.33 -5.11
CA TRP A 36 21.48 22.13 -5.26
C TRP A 36 22.26 23.34 -4.75
N GLN A 37 23.22 23.11 -3.85
CA GLN A 37 24.15 24.14 -3.42
C GLN A 37 25.46 23.54 -2.90
N ASN A 38 26.59 24.15 -3.26
CA ASN A 38 27.92 23.81 -2.72
C ASN A 38 28.32 22.32 -2.87
N GLY A 39 27.98 21.69 -3.99
CA GLY A 39 28.38 20.31 -4.28
C GLY A 39 27.44 19.23 -3.77
N SER A 40 26.32 19.60 -3.13
CA SER A 40 25.31 18.66 -2.62
C SER A 40 23.88 19.12 -2.86
N TYR A 41 22.97 18.15 -2.84
CA TYR A 41 21.52 18.37 -2.83
C TYR A 41 21.02 18.46 -1.38
N HIS A 42 20.22 19.48 -1.05
CA HIS A 42 19.82 19.77 0.33
C HIS A 42 18.34 19.48 0.55
N VAL A 43 18.06 18.59 1.51
CA VAL A 43 16.71 18.17 1.89
C VAL A 43 16.54 18.31 3.40
N ASP A 44 15.47 18.96 3.83
CA ASP A 44 14.97 18.89 5.21
C ASP A 44 14.23 17.56 5.38
N THR A 45 14.99 16.47 5.47
CA THR A 45 14.42 15.10 5.53
C THR A 45 13.32 14.96 6.59
N PRO A 46 13.48 15.46 7.84
CA PRO A 46 12.41 15.41 8.83
C PRO A 46 11.09 15.98 8.33
N ASN A 47 11.09 17.21 7.81
CA ASN A 47 9.83 17.86 7.43
C ASN A 47 9.31 17.40 6.06
N ALA A 48 10.20 16.99 5.14
CA ALA A 48 9.79 16.34 3.90
C ALA A 48 9.01 15.05 4.17
N VAL A 49 9.46 14.21 5.11
CA VAL A 49 8.73 13.01 5.52
C VAL A 49 7.43 13.36 6.26
N ARG A 50 7.48 14.33 7.18
CA ARG A 50 6.31 14.72 8.00
C ARG A 50 5.19 15.39 7.22
N ARG A 51 5.42 15.86 5.99
CA ARG A 51 4.34 16.25 5.07
C ARG A 51 3.33 15.11 4.87
N SER A 52 3.76 13.87 5.05
CA SER A 52 2.98 12.65 4.83
C SER A 52 2.46 12.01 6.12
N ASP A 53 2.67 12.64 7.28
CA ASP A 53 2.18 12.12 8.57
C ASP A 53 0.68 11.82 8.54
N ILE A 54 0.29 10.74 9.21
CA ILE A 54 -1.11 10.34 9.30
C ILE A 54 -1.74 11.07 10.49
N VAL A 55 -2.54 12.09 10.21
CA VAL A 55 -3.17 12.94 11.24
C VAL A 55 -4.54 12.41 11.63
N LEU A 56 -4.79 12.31 12.94
CA LEU A 56 -6.07 11.95 13.53
C LEU A 56 -6.69 13.18 14.21
N GLY A 57 -7.61 13.85 13.52
CA GLY A 57 -8.43 14.90 14.10
C GLY A 57 -9.57 14.38 15.00
N ALA A 58 -9.84 13.07 14.97
CA ALA A 58 -10.74 12.36 15.86
C ALA A 58 -10.14 11.00 16.22
N PRO A 59 -10.57 10.38 17.34
CA PRO A 59 -10.08 9.06 17.73
C PRO A 59 -10.37 8.01 16.65
N ASN A 60 -9.39 7.20 16.29
CA ASN A 60 -9.58 6.05 15.43
C ASN A 60 -10.22 4.89 16.21
N ALA A 61 -11.52 5.00 16.50
CA ALA A 61 -12.23 4.09 17.39
C ALA A 61 -12.47 2.68 16.78
N GLN A 62 -12.31 2.51 15.47
CA GLN A 62 -12.52 1.24 14.77
C GLN A 62 -11.18 0.54 14.47
N ALA A 63 -11.15 -0.79 14.52
CA ALA A 63 -9.95 -1.57 14.21
C ALA A 63 -9.44 -1.34 12.77
N ALA A 64 -10.35 -1.16 11.82
CA ALA A 64 -10.04 -0.79 10.43
C ALA A 64 -9.45 0.63 10.28
N GLN A 65 -9.46 1.44 11.35
CA GLN A 65 -8.80 2.74 11.37
C GLN A 65 -7.42 2.68 12.04
N SER A 66 -6.89 1.48 12.26
CA SER A 66 -5.62 1.28 12.94
C SER A 66 -4.43 1.87 12.18
N LEU A 67 -3.45 2.33 12.94
CA LEU A 67 -2.20 2.87 12.44
C LEU A 67 -1.08 1.83 12.57
N PRO A 68 -0.21 1.70 11.56
CA PRO A 68 0.92 0.76 11.58
C PRO A 68 2.03 1.26 12.51
N LEU A 69 2.56 0.36 13.34
CA LEU A 69 3.82 0.56 14.08
C LEU A 69 4.66 -0.70 13.90
N GLY A 70 5.98 -0.58 13.73
CA GLY A 70 6.80 -1.78 13.60
C GLY A 70 8.30 -1.50 13.53
N ASN A 71 9.08 -2.57 13.65
CA ASN A 71 10.54 -2.56 13.52
C ASN A 71 11.04 -3.56 12.48
N GLY A 72 10.14 -4.14 11.69
CA GLY A 72 10.40 -5.13 10.65
C GLY A 72 10.48 -6.58 11.12
N SER A 73 10.52 -6.85 12.44
CA SER A 73 10.38 -8.19 13.02
C SER A 73 9.13 -8.34 13.89
N LEU A 74 8.71 -7.25 14.53
CA LEU A 74 7.45 -7.09 15.25
C LEU A 74 6.68 -5.93 14.61
N GLY A 75 5.39 -6.16 14.37
CA GLY A 75 4.44 -5.16 13.90
C GLY A 75 3.29 -5.02 14.88
N ALA A 76 2.63 -3.88 14.85
CA ALA A 76 1.44 -3.62 15.61
C ALA A 76 0.45 -2.77 14.81
N ALA A 77 -0.82 -3.19 14.81
CA ALA A 77 -1.93 -2.36 14.37
C ALA A 77 -2.52 -1.66 15.61
N ALA A 78 -2.43 -0.33 15.71
CA ALA A 78 -2.81 0.44 16.91
C ALA A 78 -4.00 1.38 16.67
N TRP A 79 -4.98 1.40 17.58
CA TRP A 79 -6.17 2.24 17.47
C TRP A 79 -6.80 2.61 18.83
N ALA A 80 -7.65 3.63 18.83
CA ALA A 80 -8.20 4.30 20.01
C ALA A 80 -9.49 3.65 20.57
N ALA A 81 -9.71 2.35 20.37
CA ALA A 81 -10.87 1.68 20.97
C ALA A 81 -10.68 1.48 22.49
N GLY A 82 -11.67 1.92 23.27
CA GLY A 82 -11.71 1.68 24.72
C GLY A 82 -10.56 2.32 25.50
N GLY A 83 -9.87 3.31 24.93
CA GLY A 83 -8.59 3.83 25.41
C GLY A 83 -7.53 3.60 24.34
N PHE A 84 -6.56 2.72 24.60
CA PHE A 84 -5.60 2.29 23.59
C PHE A 84 -5.73 0.79 23.36
N THR A 85 -5.81 0.37 22.10
CA THR A 85 -5.78 -1.03 21.68
C THR A 85 -4.71 -1.22 20.61
N ALA A 86 -3.92 -2.29 20.70
CA ALA A 86 -3.01 -2.67 19.62
C ALA A 86 -2.94 -4.18 19.45
N GLN A 87 -3.04 -4.69 18.22
CA GLN A 87 -2.76 -6.09 17.91
C GLN A 87 -1.29 -6.24 17.53
N LEU A 88 -0.57 -7.15 18.20
CA LEU A 88 0.81 -7.50 17.86
C LEU A 88 0.83 -8.55 16.75
N ASN A 89 1.73 -8.45 15.79
CA ASN A 89 1.87 -9.39 14.68
C ASN A 89 3.35 -9.70 14.41
N ARG A 90 3.62 -10.90 13.91
CA ARG A 90 4.95 -11.35 13.51
C ARG A 90 4.86 -12.21 12.25
N ALA A 91 5.82 -12.06 11.35
CA ALA A 91 5.87 -12.88 10.15
C ALA A 91 6.25 -14.35 10.47
N ASP A 92 7.06 -14.57 11.52
CA ASP A 92 7.63 -15.88 11.85
C ASP A 92 6.72 -16.79 12.72
N THR A 93 5.46 -16.42 12.97
CA THR A 93 4.45 -17.25 13.66
C THR A 93 3.74 -18.21 12.69
N LEU A 94 4.52 -18.82 11.79
CA LEU A 94 4.09 -19.80 10.79
C LEU A 94 3.59 -21.11 11.40
N PRO A 95 2.87 -21.98 10.67
CA PRO A 95 2.32 -21.74 9.34
C PRO A 95 1.11 -20.80 9.36
N GLY A 96 0.53 -20.52 10.53
CA GLY A 96 -0.74 -19.79 10.65
C GLY A 96 -0.64 -18.27 10.79
N ARG A 97 0.58 -17.70 10.79
CA ARG A 97 0.85 -16.28 11.11
C ARG A 97 0.10 -15.78 12.36
N LYS A 98 0.03 -16.65 13.38
CA LYS A 98 -0.77 -16.38 14.57
C LYS A 98 -0.26 -15.16 15.32
N SER A 99 -1.16 -14.27 15.71
CA SER A 99 -0.81 -13.09 16.48
C SER A 99 -0.30 -13.47 17.88
N PRO A 100 0.75 -12.80 18.40
CA PRO A 100 1.11 -12.85 19.81
C PRO A 100 0.04 -12.35 20.78
N GLY A 101 -0.91 -11.54 20.32
CA GLY A 101 -2.09 -11.11 21.08
C GLY A 101 -2.38 -9.62 20.99
N GLN A 102 -3.49 -9.23 21.62
CA GLN A 102 -3.98 -7.85 21.62
C GLN A 102 -3.72 -7.18 22.97
N VAL A 103 -3.01 -6.05 22.93
CA VAL A 103 -2.75 -5.14 24.05
C VAL A 103 -3.92 -4.19 24.22
N GLN A 104 -4.40 -3.99 25.45
CA GLN A 104 -5.43 -2.98 25.76
C GLN A 104 -5.05 -2.19 27.01
N ILE A 105 -5.25 -0.87 26.99
CA ILE A 105 -5.00 0.05 28.12
C ILE A 105 -6.27 0.88 28.38
N PRO A 106 -7.24 0.37 29.15
CA PRO A 106 -8.57 0.98 29.27
C PRO A 106 -8.58 2.36 29.93
N GLY A 107 -7.58 2.65 30.77
CA GLY A 107 -7.48 3.93 31.47
C GLY A 107 -7.24 5.13 30.56
N LEU A 108 -6.83 4.89 29.31
CA LEU A 108 -6.65 5.93 28.30
C LEU A 108 -7.97 6.36 27.64
N SER A 109 -9.11 5.78 28.01
CA SER A 109 -10.44 6.20 27.53
C SER A 109 -10.78 7.66 27.85
N ARG A 110 -10.19 8.22 28.92
CA ARG A 110 -10.31 9.66 29.20
C ARG A 110 -9.54 10.53 28.18
N LEU A 111 -8.45 10.03 27.59
CA LEU A 111 -7.72 10.71 26.52
C LEU A 111 -8.55 10.64 25.24
N THR A 112 -8.98 9.43 24.86
CA THR A 112 -9.64 9.20 23.58
C THR A 112 -11.10 9.65 23.55
N GLY A 113 -11.75 9.79 24.72
CA GLY A 113 -13.08 10.38 24.84
C GLY A 113 -13.08 11.91 24.99
N ALA A 114 -11.92 12.57 24.98
CA ALA A 114 -11.84 14.00 25.22
C ALA A 114 -12.23 14.83 23.98
N SER A 115 -12.91 15.96 24.19
CA SER A 115 -13.31 16.87 23.11
C SER A 115 -12.13 17.58 22.45
N ASP A 116 -10.98 17.64 23.13
CA ASP A 116 -9.73 18.21 22.63
C ASP A 116 -8.77 17.15 22.08
N PHE A 117 -9.29 15.96 21.73
CA PHE A 117 -8.48 14.88 21.17
C PHE A 117 -7.68 15.33 19.95
N LYS A 118 -6.41 14.93 19.91
CA LYS A 118 -5.53 15.03 18.74
C LYS A 118 -4.64 13.81 18.69
N GLY A 119 -4.48 13.23 17.51
CA GLY A 119 -3.52 12.16 17.25
C GLY A 119 -2.72 12.40 15.99
N ALA A 120 -1.52 11.85 15.92
CA ALA A 120 -0.73 11.76 14.69
C ALA A 120 0.29 10.64 14.79
N LEU A 121 0.50 9.90 13.69
CA LEU A 121 1.68 9.07 13.51
C LEU A 121 2.75 9.90 12.78
N ASP A 122 3.83 10.23 13.50
CA ASP A 122 5.03 10.86 12.94
C ASP A 122 5.84 9.79 12.20
N LEU A 123 5.80 9.80 10.86
CA LEU A 123 6.47 8.81 10.01
C LEU A 123 8.00 8.95 10.04
N TYR A 124 8.51 10.14 10.37
CA TYR A 124 9.95 10.37 10.50
C TYR A 124 10.53 9.68 11.74
N THR A 125 9.73 9.46 12.78
CA THR A 125 10.17 8.83 14.03
C THR A 125 9.53 7.48 14.32
N GLY A 126 8.46 7.12 13.60
CA GLY A 126 7.65 5.94 13.88
C GLY A 126 6.98 5.98 15.24
N VAL A 127 6.54 7.15 15.68
CA VAL A 127 5.90 7.37 16.99
C VAL A 127 4.48 7.89 16.77
N LEU A 128 3.50 7.12 17.25
CA LEU A 128 2.13 7.57 17.40
C LEU A 128 2.03 8.44 18.65
N THR A 129 1.60 9.68 18.51
CA THR A 129 1.28 10.56 19.63
C THR A 129 -0.21 10.83 19.65
N GLU A 130 -0.86 10.62 20.78
CA GLU A 130 -2.24 11.04 21.00
C GLU A 130 -2.33 11.87 22.29
N SER A 131 -3.24 12.84 22.32
CA SER A 131 -3.44 13.73 23.46
C SER A 131 -4.91 14.13 23.58
N GLY A 132 -5.34 14.42 24.81
CA GLY A 132 -6.72 14.77 25.13
C GLY A 132 -6.98 14.66 26.64
N GLY A 133 -7.87 15.50 27.16
CA GLY A 133 -8.32 15.41 28.56
C GLY A 133 -7.21 15.65 29.60
N GLY A 134 -6.13 16.32 29.20
CA GLY A 134 -4.92 16.57 29.99
C GLY A 134 -3.88 15.44 29.99
N MET A 135 -4.13 14.35 29.25
CA MET A 135 -3.17 13.24 29.06
C MET A 135 -2.49 13.31 27.70
N THR A 136 -1.32 12.69 27.61
CA THR A 136 -0.62 12.45 26.34
C THR A 136 -0.01 11.05 26.38
N LEU A 137 -0.22 10.29 25.31
CA LEU A 137 0.48 9.02 25.07
C LEU A 137 1.44 9.16 23.90
N LYS A 138 2.53 8.39 23.95
CA LYS A 138 3.42 8.08 22.84
C LYS A 138 3.52 6.57 22.71
N ALA A 139 3.21 6.02 21.55
CA ALA A 139 3.30 4.60 21.26
C ALA A 139 4.26 4.35 20.09
N TRP A 140 5.16 3.38 20.24
CA TRP A 140 6.08 2.96 19.18
C TRP A 140 6.52 1.51 19.38
N VAL A 141 6.82 0.82 18.27
CA VAL A 141 7.58 -0.43 18.33
C VAL A 141 9.07 -0.08 18.28
N SER A 142 9.83 -0.58 19.26
CA SER A 142 11.25 -0.28 19.42
C SER A 142 12.06 -0.75 18.21
N ALA A 143 12.83 0.14 17.60
CA ALA A 143 13.65 -0.17 16.42
C ALA A 143 14.72 -1.25 16.66
N THR A 144 15.05 -1.53 17.93
CA THR A 144 16.12 -2.44 18.35
C THR A 144 15.67 -3.63 19.18
N LYS A 145 14.40 -3.66 19.63
CA LYS A 145 13.84 -4.73 20.45
C LYS A 145 12.42 -5.04 19.98
N ASP A 146 12.03 -6.30 20.02
CA ASP A 146 10.67 -6.72 19.67
C ASP A 146 9.69 -6.38 20.81
N GLU A 147 9.48 -5.09 21.04
CA GLU A 147 8.57 -4.55 22.05
C GLU A 147 7.76 -3.37 21.51
N LEU A 148 6.48 -3.33 21.85
CA LEU A 148 5.63 -2.15 21.80
C LEU A 148 5.75 -1.41 23.12
N VAL A 149 6.13 -0.13 23.06
CA VAL A 149 6.17 0.77 24.21
C VAL A 149 5.01 1.76 24.11
N VAL A 150 4.28 1.94 25.21
CA VAL A 150 3.26 2.98 25.35
C VAL A 150 3.60 3.81 26.58
N ASP A 151 4.12 5.01 26.36
CA ASP A 151 4.52 5.95 27.41
C ASP A 151 3.45 7.01 27.59
N VAL A 152 3.06 7.28 28.84
CA VAL A 152 1.91 8.13 29.16
C VAL A 152 2.31 9.18 30.18
N THR A 153 1.85 10.42 29.97
CA THR A 153 2.00 11.53 30.91
C THR A 153 0.65 12.22 31.15
N GLY A 154 0.55 12.96 32.27
CA GLY A 154 -0.67 13.70 32.63
C GLY A 154 -1.80 12.84 33.20
N ALA A 155 -1.56 11.56 33.48
CA ALA A 155 -2.53 10.71 34.17
C ALA A 155 -2.69 11.14 35.64
N ASP A 156 -3.84 10.86 36.24
CA ASP A 156 -4.05 11.09 37.66
C ASP A 156 -3.14 10.16 38.48
N PRO A 157 -2.18 10.71 39.26
CA PRO A 157 -1.21 9.90 40.00
C PRO A 157 -1.87 8.96 41.01
N ASP A 158 -3.07 9.27 41.49
CA ASP A 158 -3.75 8.46 42.52
C ASP A 158 -4.74 7.44 41.94
N THR A 159 -4.95 7.44 40.62
CA THR A 159 -5.82 6.49 39.93
C THR A 159 -5.01 5.34 39.32
N ALA A 160 -5.23 4.13 39.83
CA ALA A 160 -4.62 2.92 39.30
C ALA A 160 -4.99 2.68 37.83
N GLN A 161 -3.98 2.34 37.04
CA GLN A 161 -4.06 1.99 35.63
C GLN A 161 -3.82 0.49 35.44
N SER A 162 -4.19 -0.01 34.26
CA SER A 162 -3.84 -1.37 33.88
C SER A 162 -3.71 -1.55 32.39
N ALA A 163 -2.89 -2.55 32.02
CA ALA A 163 -2.82 -3.08 30.67
C ALA A 163 -3.11 -4.58 30.68
N THR A 164 -3.70 -5.08 29.60
CA THR A 164 -3.87 -6.53 29.36
C THR A 164 -3.19 -6.92 28.06
N VAL A 165 -2.79 -8.19 27.97
CA VAL A 165 -2.62 -8.89 26.68
C VAL A 165 -3.62 -10.03 26.66
N SER A 166 -4.38 -10.12 25.56
CA SER A 166 -5.43 -11.11 25.40
C SER A 166 -5.29 -11.89 24.09
N LEU A 167 -5.66 -13.16 24.15
CA LEU A 167 -5.88 -14.04 23.00
C LEU A 167 -7.37 -14.43 22.93
N TRP A 168 -7.88 -14.63 21.72
CA TRP A 168 -9.28 -14.98 21.44
C TRP A 168 -9.57 -16.47 21.61
N SER A 169 -10.84 -16.81 21.46
CA SER A 169 -11.32 -18.20 21.48
C SER A 169 -10.59 -19.07 20.44
N GLY A 170 -10.30 -20.32 20.79
CA GLY A 170 -9.54 -21.25 19.95
C GLY A 170 -8.03 -21.30 20.23
N ARG A 171 -7.51 -20.36 21.03
CA ARG A 171 -6.11 -20.35 21.49
C ARG A 171 -5.94 -21.12 22.80
N SER A 172 -4.80 -21.83 22.94
CA SER A 172 -4.47 -22.62 24.14
C SER A 172 -3.07 -22.29 24.69
N PRO A 173 -2.80 -21.03 25.05
CA PRO A 173 -1.50 -20.63 25.57
C PRO A 173 -1.29 -21.06 27.03
N GLN A 174 -0.04 -21.05 27.47
CA GLN A 174 0.34 -21.03 28.87
C GLN A 174 0.39 -19.58 29.37
N ALA A 175 -0.52 -19.24 30.28
CA ALA A 175 -0.49 -17.97 30.99
C ALA A 175 0.33 -18.07 32.29
N ALA A 176 1.19 -17.08 32.53
CA ALA A 176 1.97 -16.98 33.77
C ALA A 176 2.14 -15.52 34.20
N ALA A 177 2.38 -15.33 35.49
CA ALA A 177 2.74 -14.04 36.07
C ALA A 177 3.77 -14.24 37.19
N SER A 178 4.80 -13.42 37.20
CA SER A 178 5.85 -13.43 38.21
C SER A 178 6.36 -12.00 38.46
N GLY A 179 6.21 -11.52 39.69
CA GLY A 179 6.56 -10.14 40.04
C GLY A 179 5.78 -9.12 39.22
N ALA A 180 6.50 -8.35 38.41
CA ALA A 180 5.95 -7.30 37.53
C ALA A 180 5.71 -7.77 36.08
N VAL A 181 6.05 -9.02 35.75
CA VAL A 181 5.99 -9.54 34.37
C VAL A 181 4.89 -10.58 34.24
N ALA A 182 4.06 -10.44 33.22
CA ALA A 182 3.06 -11.43 32.81
C ALA A 182 3.35 -11.95 31.40
N THR A 183 3.03 -13.21 31.12
CA THR A 183 3.32 -13.83 29.81
C THR A 183 2.17 -14.71 29.31
N LEU A 184 1.92 -14.69 28.01
CA LEU A 184 1.16 -15.69 27.26
C LEU A 184 2.09 -16.37 26.25
N ALA A 185 2.30 -17.68 26.39
CA ALA A 185 3.19 -18.44 25.52
C ALA A 185 2.47 -19.64 24.90
N GLU A 186 2.55 -19.80 23.58
CA GLU A 186 1.97 -20.95 22.89
C GLU A 186 2.95 -21.46 21.82
N THR A 187 3.02 -22.77 21.65
CA THR A 187 3.80 -23.41 20.59
C THR A 187 2.94 -24.40 19.84
N TRP A 188 3.20 -24.55 18.55
CA TRP A 188 2.56 -25.54 17.68
C TRP A 188 3.56 -26.10 16.68
N VAL A 189 3.22 -27.23 16.07
CA VAL A 189 4.04 -27.89 15.05
C VAL A 189 3.36 -27.72 13.70
N ASP A 190 4.14 -27.37 12.67
CA ASP A 190 3.68 -27.44 11.28
C ASP A 190 3.59 -28.90 10.84
N ASN A 191 2.42 -29.50 10.99
CA ASN A 191 2.16 -30.91 10.66
C ASN A 191 0.73 -31.20 10.14
N GLN A 192 -0.04 -30.16 9.83
CA GLN A 192 -1.44 -30.27 9.42
C GLN A 192 -1.63 -30.12 7.90
N GLU A 193 -0.81 -29.27 7.27
CA GLU A 193 -0.92 -28.96 5.83
C GLU A 193 -0.09 -29.93 4.98
N ALA A 194 -0.48 -30.14 3.72
CA ALA A 194 0.37 -30.84 2.76
C ALA A 194 1.74 -30.14 2.62
N GLY A 195 2.83 -30.91 2.56
CA GLY A 195 4.18 -30.36 2.51
C GLY A 195 4.69 -29.76 3.84
N SER A 196 4.02 -30.05 4.96
CA SER A 196 4.43 -29.61 6.31
C SER A 196 5.92 -29.88 6.59
N SER A 197 6.59 -28.90 7.18
CA SER A 197 8.01 -28.92 7.55
C SER A 197 8.32 -29.74 8.82
N GLY A 198 7.32 -29.99 9.67
CA GLY A 198 7.52 -30.61 10.99
C GLY A 198 8.20 -29.69 12.02
N ARG A 199 8.47 -28.42 11.67
CA ARG A 199 9.12 -27.45 12.56
C ARG A 199 8.15 -26.97 13.65
N THR A 200 8.69 -26.69 14.83
CA THR A 200 7.96 -26.03 15.91
C THR A 200 8.02 -24.52 15.74
N PHE A 201 6.87 -23.88 15.83
CA PHE A 201 6.67 -22.44 15.85
C PHE A 201 5.91 -22.06 17.12
N GLY A 202 5.80 -20.76 17.38
CA GLY A 202 5.09 -20.29 18.55
C GLY A 202 4.98 -18.78 18.61
N SER A 203 4.19 -18.34 19.57
CA SER A 203 4.06 -16.93 19.95
C SER A 203 4.31 -16.78 21.44
N LEU A 204 5.10 -15.77 21.83
CA LEU A 204 5.23 -15.30 23.20
C LEU A 204 4.83 -13.83 23.23
N ALA A 205 3.87 -13.48 24.09
CA ALA A 205 3.65 -12.11 24.50
C ALA A 205 4.03 -11.95 25.96
N ALA A 206 4.78 -10.90 26.25
CA ALA A 206 5.23 -10.49 27.57
C ALA A 206 4.70 -9.09 27.88
N LEU A 207 4.25 -8.84 29.11
CA LEU A 207 3.68 -7.57 29.53
C LEU A 207 4.30 -7.14 30.86
N THR A 208 4.72 -5.88 30.94
CA THR A 208 5.18 -5.21 32.16
C THR A 208 4.76 -3.74 32.16
N ALA A 209 4.97 -3.06 33.28
CA ALA A 209 4.71 -1.63 33.41
C ALA A 209 5.75 -0.92 34.27
N GLY A 210 5.90 0.39 34.06
CA GLY A 210 6.69 1.31 34.87
C GLY A 210 5.81 2.33 35.57
N GLY A 211 6.06 2.52 36.87
CA GLY A 211 5.29 3.39 37.76
C GLY A 211 5.43 2.89 39.20
N ARG A 212 4.47 3.25 40.05
CA ARG A 212 4.36 2.76 41.43
C ARG A 212 3.47 1.52 41.49
N ASN A 213 3.67 0.67 42.50
CA ASN A 213 2.80 -0.48 42.81
C ASN A 213 2.54 -1.44 41.62
N VAL A 214 3.57 -1.70 40.80
CA VAL A 214 3.45 -2.59 39.63
C VAL A 214 3.23 -4.03 40.08
N SER A 215 2.23 -4.69 39.51
CA SER A 215 1.93 -6.11 39.78
C SER A 215 1.37 -6.80 38.54
N ALA A 216 1.86 -8.01 38.27
CA ALA A 216 1.36 -8.88 37.21
C ALA A 216 0.41 -9.96 37.76
N GLN A 217 -0.59 -10.34 36.96
CA GLN A 217 -1.50 -11.43 37.29
C GLN A 217 -2.01 -12.16 36.03
N VAL A 218 -2.34 -13.44 36.21
CA VAL A 218 -3.10 -14.23 35.23
C VAL A 218 -4.59 -13.97 35.47
N VAL A 219 -5.31 -13.50 34.46
CA VAL A 219 -6.77 -13.26 34.54
C VAL A 219 -7.54 -14.49 34.08
N SER A 220 -7.09 -15.10 33.00
CA SER A 220 -7.60 -16.36 32.47
C SER A 220 -6.47 -17.12 31.75
N SER A 221 -6.75 -18.31 31.21
CA SER A 221 -5.78 -19.01 30.39
C SER A 221 -5.36 -18.20 29.15
N THR A 222 -6.21 -17.33 28.62
CA THR A 222 -5.93 -16.54 27.41
C THR A 222 -5.70 -15.04 27.69
N GLN A 223 -5.66 -14.62 28.95
CA GLN A 223 -5.49 -13.21 29.30
C GLN A 223 -4.59 -13.02 30.51
N VAL A 224 -3.62 -12.13 30.35
CA VAL A 224 -2.77 -11.63 31.44
C VAL A 224 -2.94 -10.13 31.60
N LYS A 225 -2.66 -9.63 32.81
CA LYS A 225 -2.83 -8.23 33.18
C LYS A 225 -1.66 -7.74 34.01
N VAL A 226 -1.28 -6.48 33.80
CA VAL A 226 -0.41 -5.73 34.71
C VAL A 226 -1.18 -4.52 35.24
N ASN A 227 -1.14 -4.31 36.54
CA ASN A 227 -1.65 -3.10 37.20
C ASN A 227 -0.48 -2.19 37.55
N VAL A 228 -0.68 -0.88 37.45
CA VAL A 228 0.33 0.14 37.79
C VAL A 228 -0.37 1.38 38.33
N THR A 229 0.19 2.01 39.35
CA THR A 229 -0.19 3.37 39.78
C THR A 229 0.78 4.36 39.13
N PRO A 230 0.33 5.43 38.46
CA PRO A 230 1.26 6.38 37.87
C PRO A 230 2.21 6.99 38.91
N ASN A 231 3.37 7.44 38.44
CA ASN A 231 4.31 8.21 39.24
C ASN A 231 3.67 9.50 39.75
N THR A 232 4.32 10.17 40.71
CA THR A 232 3.77 11.39 41.33
C THR A 232 3.62 12.56 40.35
N ASP A 233 4.29 12.52 39.21
CA ASP A 233 4.16 13.47 38.10
C ASP A 233 3.09 13.07 37.07
N GLY A 234 2.35 11.98 37.32
CA GLY A 234 1.32 11.46 36.42
C GLY A 234 1.86 10.61 35.26
N SER A 235 3.15 10.25 35.27
CA SER A 235 3.75 9.39 34.23
C SER A 235 3.60 7.90 34.53
N PHE A 236 3.40 7.09 33.50
CA PHE A 236 3.56 5.63 33.57
C PHE A 236 3.87 5.07 32.18
N ARG A 237 4.42 3.87 32.14
CA ARG A 237 4.74 3.18 30.88
C ARG A 237 4.20 1.77 30.87
N ILE A 238 3.70 1.33 29.72
CA ILE A 238 3.41 -0.08 29.43
C ILE A 238 4.41 -0.56 28.39
N VAL A 239 4.98 -1.75 28.60
CA VAL A 239 5.85 -2.40 27.61
C VAL A 239 5.32 -3.80 27.34
N ALA A 240 5.01 -4.07 26.07
CA ALA A 240 4.56 -5.37 25.59
C ALA A 240 5.61 -5.96 24.64
N GLY A 241 6.32 -7.00 25.08
CA GLY A 241 7.35 -7.69 24.30
C GLY A 241 6.77 -8.89 23.54
N ALA A 242 7.20 -9.11 22.31
CA ALA A 242 6.82 -10.27 21.50
C ALA A 242 7.98 -10.76 20.64
N PRO A 243 8.94 -11.51 21.23
CA PRO A 243 10.11 -12.02 20.50
C PRO A 243 9.74 -13.23 19.63
N THR A 244 10.64 -13.63 18.73
CA THR A 244 10.59 -14.97 18.10
C THR A 244 10.47 -16.04 19.19
N TRP A 245 9.56 -16.99 19.02
CA TRP A 245 9.29 -18.03 20.01
C TRP A 245 9.11 -19.40 19.38
N THR A 246 9.83 -20.39 19.88
CA THR A 246 9.72 -21.81 19.48
C THR A 246 9.61 -22.76 20.68
N GLY A 247 9.39 -22.21 21.88
CA GLY A 247 9.34 -22.94 23.15
C GLY A 247 10.51 -22.63 24.09
N GLY A 248 10.43 -23.10 25.33
CA GLY A 248 11.44 -22.86 26.37
C GLY A 248 10.84 -22.23 27.64
N ASP A 249 11.65 -21.46 28.36
CA ASP A 249 11.21 -20.70 29.54
C ASP A 249 10.71 -19.30 29.14
N ALA A 250 9.38 -19.15 29.12
CA ALA A 250 8.72 -17.90 28.75
C ALA A 250 9.04 -16.74 29.71
N GLY A 251 9.15 -17.02 31.02
CA GLY A 251 9.39 -15.99 32.04
C GLY A 251 10.81 -15.43 31.96
N SER A 252 11.81 -16.30 31.79
CA SER A 252 13.21 -15.89 31.60
C SER A 252 13.39 -15.13 30.28
N THR A 253 12.76 -15.59 29.19
CA THR A 253 12.80 -14.92 27.88
C THR A 253 12.16 -13.54 27.95
N ALA A 254 10.98 -13.43 28.56
CA ALA A 254 10.29 -12.17 28.78
C ALA A 254 11.12 -11.18 29.60
N SER A 255 11.71 -11.64 30.71
CA SER A 255 12.52 -10.79 31.59
C SER A 255 13.79 -10.28 30.89
N ALA A 256 14.42 -11.11 30.06
CA ALA A 256 15.60 -10.73 29.30
C ALA A 256 15.29 -9.70 28.19
N LEU A 257 14.17 -9.87 27.48
CA LEU A 257 13.72 -8.95 26.43
C LEU A 257 13.35 -7.58 27.03
N LEU A 258 12.43 -7.58 28.00
CA LEU A 258 11.86 -6.36 28.58
C LEU A 258 12.91 -5.57 29.38
N GLY A 259 13.84 -6.27 30.04
CA GLY A 259 14.93 -5.66 30.79
C GLY A 259 14.47 -4.57 31.76
N SER A 260 14.95 -3.35 31.56
CA SER A 260 14.66 -2.18 32.40
C SER A 260 13.79 -1.13 31.72
N ASP A 261 13.29 -1.40 30.52
CA ASP A 261 12.75 -0.38 29.61
C ASP A 261 11.45 0.23 30.12
N ALA A 262 10.70 -0.52 30.93
CA ALA A 262 9.54 -0.02 31.67
C ALA A 262 9.88 1.18 32.58
N THR A 263 11.10 1.23 33.11
CA THR A 263 11.54 2.28 34.06
C THR A 263 12.64 3.20 33.51
N ALA A 264 13.07 2.98 32.26
CA ALA A 264 14.09 3.80 31.63
C ALA A 264 13.57 5.22 31.34
N ALA A 265 14.45 6.20 31.24
CA ALA A 265 14.07 7.55 30.81
C ALA A 265 13.48 7.52 29.39
N GLU A 266 12.37 8.21 29.15
CA GLU A 266 11.73 8.34 27.82
C GLU A 266 12.76 8.78 26.76
N SER A 267 13.56 9.80 27.07
CA SER A 267 14.57 10.35 26.17
C SER A 267 15.60 9.32 25.71
N THR A 268 15.90 8.31 26.53
CA THR A 268 16.84 7.25 26.17
C THR A 268 16.23 6.30 25.14
N LEU A 269 14.97 5.87 25.35
CA LEU A 269 14.30 4.97 24.41
C LEU A 269 13.98 5.69 23.09
N LEU A 270 13.46 6.91 23.15
CA LEU A 270 13.19 7.72 21.97
C LEU A 270 14.48 8.12 21.24
N GLY A 271 15.60 8.32 21.94
CA GLY A 271 16.89 8.60 21.30
C GLY A 271 17.34 7.47 20.37
N THR A 272 17.20 6.22 20.81
CA THR A 272 17.49 5.03 19.98
C THR A 272 16.51 4.91 18.81
N GLN A 273 15.22 5.11 19.06
CA GLN A 273 14.18 5.08 18.03
C GLN A 273 14.45 6.12 16.93
N GLN A 274 14.64 7.36 17.33
CA GLN A 274 14.91 8.49 16.42
C GLN A 274 16.19 8.30 15.64
N SER A 275 17.26 7.79 16.28
CA SER A 275 18.53 7.55 15.59
C SER A 275 18.39 6.51 14.48
N TRP A 276 17.62 5.45 14.73
CA TRP A 276 17.39 4.41 13.73
C TRP A 276 16.57 4.94 12.54
N TRP A 277 15.43 5.58 12.80
CA TRP A 277 14.58 6.14 11.74
C TRP A 277 15.25 7.28 10.97
N ALA A 278 16.00 8.16 11.65
CA ALA A 278 16.78 9.19 10.98
C ALA A 278 17.83 8.59 10.04
N ASN A 279 18.49 7.50 10.44
CA ASN A 279 19.43 6.80 9.56
C ASN A 279 18.72 6.13 8.37
N PHE A 280 17.56 5.51 8.58
CA PHE A 280 16.74 4.97 7.49
C PHE A 280 16.41 6.07 6.48
N TRP A 281 15.76 7.16 6.93
CA TRP A 281 15.34 8.25 6.05
C TRP A 281 16.49 9.02 5.39
N ALA A 282 17.67 9.10 6.03
CA ALA A 282 18.86 9.70 5.42
C ALA A 282 19.41 8.88 4.25
N ASN A 283 19.14 7.58 4.21
CA ASN A 283 19.58 6.70 3.13
C ASN A 283 18.48 6.47 2.07
N THR A 284 17.21 6.70 2.41
CA THR A 284 16.06 6.61 1.52
C THR A 284 15.95 7.78 0.54
N GLY A 285 15.60 7.48 -0.71
CA GLY A 285 15.23 8.47 -1.73
C GLY A 285 13.94 9.21 -1.38
N ILE A 286 14.08 10.45 -0.91
CA ILE A 286 12.96 11.34 -0.57
C ILE A 286 12.36 11.92 -1.84
N LEU A 287 11.04 12.10 -1.86
CA LEU A 287 10.29 12.71 -2.95
C LEU A 287 9.25 13.66 -2.34
N GLU A 288 9.30 14.92 -2.75
CA GLU A 288 8.29 15.96 -2.50
C GLU A 288 7.62 16.27 -3.85
N ALA A 289 6.29 16.19 -3.94
CA ALA A 289 5.56 16.45 -5.17
C ALA A 289 4.33 17.32 -4.93
N ASP A 290 4.10 18.28 -5.83
CA ASP A 290 3.01 19.23 -5.71
C ASP A 290 2.24 19.40 -7.03
N SER A 291 0.92 19.43 -6.94
CA SER A 291 0.03 19.81 -8.04
C SER A 291 -1.04 20.77 -7.53
N SER A 292 -1.62 21.56 -8.44
CA SER A 292 -2.64 22.57 -8.09
C SER A 292 -3.93 21.96 -7.55
N ASP A 293 -4.18 20.69 -7.83
CA ASP A 293 -5.36 19.94 -7.42
C ASP A 293 -5.11 18.97 -6.25
N GLY A 294 -3.90 18.94 -5.69
CA GLY A 294 -3.56 18.11 -4.53
C GLY A 294 -3.25 16.64 -4.86
N GLN A 295 -3.37 16.21 -6.12
CA GLN A 295 -3.17 14.80 -6.50
C GLN A 295 -1.72 14.35 -6.28
N ALA A 296 -0.74 15.17 -6.66
CA ALA A 296 0.68 14.84 -6.50
C ALA A 296 1.06 14.69 -5.02
N GLN A 297 0.57 15.60 -4.17
CA GLN A 297 0.79 15.57 -2.71
C GLN A 297 0.15 14.33 -2.07
N TYR A 298 -0.95 13.82 -2.63
CA TYR A 298 -1.59 12.61 -2.13
C TYR A 298 -0.78 11.35 -2.53
N MET A 299 -0.25 11.31 -3.75
CA MET A 299 0.64 10.21 -4.18
C MET A 299 1.99 10.23 -3.45
N GLU A 300 2.55 11.42 -3.19
CA GLU A 300 3.68 11.62 -2.27
C GLU A 300 3.39 10.96 -0.92
N ALA A 301 2.22 11.26 -0.32
CA ALA A 301 1.85 10.72 0.98
C ALA A 301 1.75 9.19 0.97
N LEU A 302 1.10 8.60 -0.03
CA LEU A 302 1.03 7.14 -0.16
C LEU A 302 2.42 6.51 -0.32
N ARG A 303 3.29 7.10 -1.16
CA ARG A 303 4.67 6.63 -1.32
C ARG A 303 5.44 6.69 0.00
N THR A 304 5.39 7.80 0.74
CA THR A 304 6.08 7.93 2.03
C THR A 304 5.56 6.93 3.06
N ILE A 305 4.23 6.75 3.14
CA ILE A 305 3.61 5.80 4.07
C ILE A 305 4.00 4.37 3.72
N TYR A 306 4.04 4.01 2.43
CA TYR A 306 4.54 2.71 1.98
C TYR A 306 5.97 2.48 2.48
N LEU A 307 6.89 3.42 2.25
CA LEU A 307 8.30 3.28 2.67
C LEU A 307 8.44 3.13 4.20
N PHE A 308 7.59 3.83 4.97
CA PHE A 308 7.51 3.65 6.41
C PHE A 308 7.03 2.23 6.78
N MET A 309 5.90 1.80 6.21
CA MET A 309 5.31 0.48 6.47
C MET A 309 6.24 -0.66 6.08
N GLU A 310 6.95 -0.53 4.95
CA GLU A 310 7.90 -1.49 4.44
C GLU A 310 9.10 -1.66 5.39
N ALA A 311 9.70 -0.55 5.85
CA ALA A 311 10.76 -0.59 6.86
C ALA A 311 10.29 -1.17 8.20
N ALA A 312 9.01 -0.94 8.54
CA ALA A 312 8.35 -1.47 9.72
C ALA A 312 7.91 -2.94 9.59
N SER A 313 7.97 -3.56 8.40
CA SER A 313 7.53 -4.94 8.14
C SER A 313 8.63 -5.88 7.58
N MET A 314 9.68 -5.37 6.93
CA MET A 314 10.65 -6.16 6.15
C MET A 314 12.08 -6.23 6.74
N ARG A 315 12.22 -6.60 8.02
CA ARG A 315 13.56 -6.83 8.64
C ARG A 315 13.71 -8.20 9.30
N GLY A 316 12.66 -9.02 9.26
CA GLY A 316 12.64 -10.39 9.79
C GLY A 316 13.42 -11.39 8.93
N THR A 317 13.32 -12.67 9.31
CA THR A 317 13.93 -13.78 8.55
C THR A 317 13.14 -14.22 7.33
N ILE A 318 11.87 -13.81 7.25
CA ILE A 318 10.95 -14.02 6.13
C ILE A 318 10.21 -12.72 5.83
N PRO A 319 9.61 -12.57 4.63
CA PRO A 319 8.85 -11.38 4.27
C PRO A 319 7.66 -11.11 5.22
N GLY A 320 7.51 -9.84 5.59
CA GLY A 320 6.40 -9.33 6.40
C GLY A 320 5.07 -9.21 5.63
N SER A 321 5.13 -9.20 4.30
CA SER A 321 3.97 -9.22 3.39
C SER A 321 3.93 -10.53 2.61
N GLN A 322 2.72 -11.01 2.31
CA GLN A 322 2.44 -12.08 1.34
C GLN A 322 1.18 -11.75 0.53
N ALA A 323 1.13 -12.13 -0.75
CA ALA A 323 -0.05 -11.90 -1.62
C ALA A 323 -0.55 -10.44 -1.62
N GLY A 324 0.37 -9.48 -1.50
CA GLY A 324 0.08 -8.05 -1.47
C GLY A 324 -0.48 -7.54 -0.14
N VAL A 325 -0.66 -8.41 0.85
CA VAL A 325 -1.24 -8.11 2.17
C VAL A 325 -0.20 -7.58 3.15
N ALA A 326 -0.62 -6.68 4.04
CA ALA A 326 0.20 -6.12 5.11
C ALA A 326 0.09 -6.92 6.42
N ASP A 327 0.49 -8.20 6.44
CA ASP A 327 0.24 -9.12 7.58
C ASP A 327 0.78 -8.58 8.92
N MET A 328 1.88 -7.82 8.88
CA MET A 328 2.48 -7.19 10.07
C MET A 328 1.59 -6.12 10.73
N PHE A 329 0.57 -5.62 10.04
CA PHE A 329 -0.37 -4.61 10.53
C PHE A 329 -1.83 -5.11 10.52
N ASN A 330 -2.01 -6.43 10.61
CA ASN A 330 -3.32 -7.05 10.71
C ASN A 330 -4.00 -6.72 12.06
N PHE A 331 -5.28 -6.38 12.02
CA PHE A 331 -6.16 -6.09 13.17
C PHE A 331 -7.29 -7.12 13.34
N GLY A 332 -7.40 -8.07 12.41
CA GLY A 332 -8.41 -9.12 12.29
C GLY A 332 -8.11 -10.39 13.08
N GLN A 333 -7.36 -10.31 14.19
CA GLN A 333 -7.02 -11.46 15.03
C GLN A 333 -6.12 -12.48 14.29
N ASP A 334 -6.41 -13.79 14.36
CA ASP A 334 -5.67 -14.84 13.63
C ASP A 334 -6.21 -15.06 12.22
N HIS A 335 -7.18 -14.25 11.78
CA HIS A 335 -7.68 -14.33 10.42
C HIS A 335 -6.60 -13.87 9.45
N GLN A 336 -6.45 -14.58 8.33
CA GLN A 336 -5.51 -14.30 7.25
C GLN A 336 -6.30 -14.43 5.95
N ASN A 337 -6.20 -13.44 5.06
CA ASN A 337 -6.96 -13.46 3.80
C ASN A 337 -6.46 -14.54 2.82
N TRP A 338 -5.16 -14.83 2.88
CA TRP A 338 -4.50 -15.84 2.05
C TRP A 338 -3.86 -16.93 2.90
N THR A 339 -3.38 -17.98 2.24
CA THR A 339 -2.67 -19.10 2.90
C THR A 339 -1.43 -18.58 3.63
N PRO A 340 -1.44 -18.46 4.97
CA PRO A 340 -0.42 -17.71 5.72
C PRO A 340 0.97 -18.35 5.66
N SER A 341 1.04 -19.62 5.27
CA SER A 341 2.28 -20.36 5.09
C SER A 341 2.95 -20.15 3.74
N ALA A 342 2.31 -19.42 2.82
CA ALA A 342 2.76 -19.22 1.44
C ALA A 342 3.13 -17.77 1.13
N THR A 343 3.76 -17.55 -0.02
CA THR A 343 4.16 -16.23 -0.53
C THR A 343 4.01 -16.24 -2.04
N TRP A 344 3.49 -15.15 -2.59
CA TRP A 344 3.26 -14.92 -4.02
C TRP A 344 4.30 -13.93 -4.51
N LEU A 345 5.12 -14.31 -5.49
CA LEU A 345 6.15 -13.41 -6.02
C LEU A 345 5.54 -12.25 -6.80
N TRP A 346 4.50 -12.55 -7.59
CA TRP A 346 3.78 -11.60 -8.42
C TRP A 346 3.28 -10.39 -7.64
N ASN A 347 2.93 -10.57 -6.36
CA ASN A 347 2.43 -9.48 -5.51
C ASN A 347 3.53 -8.72 -4.74
N LEU A 348 4.78 -9.18 -4.83
CA LEU A 348 5.94 -8.55 -4.18
C LEU A 348 6.78 -7.70 -5.14
N ARG A 349 6.59 -7.82 -6.46
CA ARG A 349 7.41 -7.16 -7.49
C ARG A 349 7.50 -5.63 -7.37
N THR A 350 6.39 -4.96 -7.05
CA THR A 350 6.39 -3.51 -6.85
C THR A 350 7.07 -3.12 -5.54
N GLN A 351 6.98 -3.97 -4.50
CA GLN A 351 7.72 -3.75 -3.26
C GLN A 351 9.23 -3.85 -3.50
N ILE A 352 9.65 -4.91 -4.20
CA ILE A 352 11.06 -5.14 -4.56
C ILE A 352 11.63 -3.96 -5.37
N SER A 353 10.88 -3.52 -6.38
CA SER A 353 11.27 -2.42 -7.27
C SER A 353 11.36 -1.08 -6.53
N ALA A 354 10.34 -0.74 -5.72
CA ALA A 354 10.35 0.50 -4.92
C ALA A 354 11.49 0.52 -3.90
N ASN A 355 11.83 -0.63 -3.30
CA ASN A 355 12.99 -0.73 -2.41
C ASN A 355 14.30 -0.44 -3.13
N MET A 356 14.47 -0.91 -4.37
CA MET A 356 15.67 -0.63 -5.17
C MET A 356 15.77 0.84 -5.59
N SER A 357 14.70 1.40 -6.15
CA SER A 357 14.66 2.79 -6.63
C SER A 357 14.80 3.81 -5.49
N THR A 358 14.45 3.44 -4.26
CA THR A 358 14.66 4.30 -3.09
C THR A 358 15.99 4.07 -2.35
N GLY A 359 16.79 3.09 -2.78
CA GLY A 359 18.08 2.75 -2.14
C GLY A 359 17.96 1.91 -0.87
N ASN A 360 16.78 1.37 -0.59
CA ASN A 360 16.45 0.53 0.57
C ASN A 360 16.68 -0.96 0.29
N PHE A 361 17.78 -1.30 -0.38
CA PHE A 361 18.13 -2.66 -0.82
C PHE A 361 18.08 -3.73 0.28
N ALA A 362 18.35 -3.33 1.53
CA ALA A 362 18.31 -4.24 2.68
C ALA A 362 16.92 -4.83 2.96
N LEU A 363 15.85 -4.12 2.57
CA LEU A 363 14.46 -4.57 2.77
C LEU A 363 14.08 -5.72 1.82
N ASN A 364 14.82 -5.91 0.72
CA ASN A 364 14.62 -7.05 -0.18
C ASN A 364 15.28 -8.34 0.30
N ILE A 365 16.19 -8.26 1.29
CA ILE A 365 16.97 -9.42 1.75
C ILE A 365 16.11 -10.56 2.31
N PRO A 366 15.03 -10.32 3.11
CA PRO A 366 14.13 -11.39 3.53
C PRO A 366 13.45 -12.12 2.37
N ILE A 367 13.14 -11.43 1.27
CA ILE A 367 12.53 -12.02 0.06
C ILE A 367 13.56 -12.88 -0.67
N PHE A 368 14.77 -12.37 -0.96
CA PHE A 368 15.78 -13.19 -1.62
C PHE A 368 16.21 -14.40 -0.78
N ASN A 369 16.32 -14.23 0.53
CA ASN A 369 16.62 -15.31 1.46
C ASN A 369 15.53 -16.40 1.47
N LEU A 370 14.25 -16.03 1.31
CA LEU A 370 13.16 -17.00 1.23
C LEU A 370 13.40 -18.03 0.11
N TYR A 371 13.83 -17.59 -1.06
CA TYR A 371 14.12 -18.49 -2.19
C TYR A 371 15.49 -19.15 -2.08
N GLN A 372 16.55 -18.37 -1.81
CA GLN A 372 17.93 -18.88 -1.78
C GLN A 372 18.18 -19.88 -0.65
N ASN A 373 17.63 -19.64 0.55
CA ASN A 373 17.81 -20.57 1.67
C ASN A 373 17.01 -21.86 1.49
N ASN A 374 15.98 -21.84 0.64
CA ASN A 374 15.15 -23.00 0.32
C ASN A 374 15.48 -23.62 -1.06
N LEU A 375 16.53 -23.18 -1.76
CA LEU A 375 16.87 -23.63 -3.11
C LEU A 375 16.92 -25.15 -3.22
N ALA A 376 17.59 -25.84 -2.30
CA ALA A 376 17.68 -27.30 -2.31
C ALA A 376 16.30 -27.99 -2.17
N ALA A 377 15.36 -27.38 -1.43
CA ALA A 377 14.00 -27.88 -1.33
C ALA A 377 13.20 -27.61 -2.62
N ILE A 378 13.42 -26.47 -3.26
CA ILE A 378 12.83 -26.10 -4.55
C ILE A 378 13.32 -27.06 -5.65
N GLU A 379 14.61 -27.38 -5.70
CA GLU A 379 15.17 -28.37 -6.64
C GLU A 379 14.57 -29.77 -6.41
N ALA A 380 14.42 -30.17 -5.14
CA ALA A 380 13.78 -31.43 -4.79
C ALA A 380 12.30 -31.47 -5.23
N TRP A 381 11.57 -30.37 -5.02
CA TRP A 381 10.20 -30.20 -5.50
C TRP A 381 10.11 -30.27 -7.02
N THR A 382 10.99 -29.54 -7.72
CA THR A 382 11.10 -29.55 -9.19
C THR A 382 11.32 -30.97 -9.71
N LYS A 383 12.27 -31.70 -9.14
CA LYS A 383 12.53 -33.08 -9.52
C LYS A 383 11.32 -33.99 -9.29
N GLN A 384 10.56 -33.76 -8.22
CA GLN A 384 9.39 -34.56 -7.88
C GLN A 384 8.18 -34.24 -8.78
N GLN A 385 7.92 -32.96 -9.02
CA GLN A 385 6.65 -32.47 -9.60
C GLN A 385 6.76 -32.05 -11.07
N MET A 386 7.97 -31.80 -11.57
CA MET A 386 8.23 -31.39 -12.95
C MET A 386 8.93 -32.50 -13.75
N GLY A 387 8.53 -33.76 -13.54
CA GLY A 387 8.98 -34.87 -14.39
C GLY A 387 10.47 -35.22 -14.28
N GLY A 388 11.12 -34.91 -13.15
CA GLY A 388 12.54 -35.21 -12.93
C GLY A 388 13.51 -34.25 -13.60
N LEU A 389 13.04 -33.09 -14.07
CA LEU A 389 13.87 -32.04 -14.66
C LEU A 389 14.91 -31.49 -13.66
N ALA A 390 16.00 -30.99 -14.21
CA ALA A 390 17.09 -30.36 -13.44
C ALA A 390 16.80 -28.88 -13.17
N GLY A 391 17.54 -28.30 -12.22
CA GLY A 391 17.39 -26.90 -11.83
C GLY A 391 16.21 -26.67 -10.88
N ALA A 392 15.81 -25.40 -10.76
CA ALA A 392 14.79 -24.92 -9.85
C ALA A 392 13.63 -24.27 -10.62
N CYS A 393 12.50 -24.96 -10.71
CA CYS A 393 11.20 -24.33 -10.92
C CYS A 393 10.80 -23.67 -9.60
N VAL A 394 11.05 -22.37 -9.48
CA VAL A 394 10.67 -21.60 -8.30
C VAL A 394 9.14 -21.47 -8.30
N PRO A 395 8.43 -21.98 -7.29
CA PRO A 395 6.98 -21.88 -7.25
C PRO A 395 6.52 -20.43 -7.14
N GLU A 396 5.54 -20.03 -7.95
CA GLU A 396 4.90 -18.71 -7.85
C GLU A 396 4.28 -18.50 -6.46
N VAL A 397 3.44 -19.46 -6.07
CA VAL A 397 2.95 -19.62 -4.70
C VAL A 397 3.82 -20.64 -3.98
N MET A 398 4.73 -20.13 -3.16
CA MET A 398 5.71 -20.96 -2.45
C MET A 398 5.43 -20.97 -0.96
N ARG A 399 5.33 -22.16 -0.36
CA ARG A 399 5.38 -22.26 1.11
C ARG A 399 6.74 -21.80 1.63
N PHE A 400 6.78 -21.30 2.86
CA PHE A 400 8.00 -20.77 3.50
C PHE A 400 9.21 -21.74 3.53
N ASN A 401 8.99 -23.04 3.26
CA ASN A 401 9.98 -24.11 3.21
C ASN A 401 10.35 -24.57 1.79
N GLY A 402 9.95 -23.85 0.74
CA GLY A 402 10.35 -24.09 -0.63
C GLY A 402 9.48 -25.04 -1.45
N ASN A 403 8.40 -25.62 -0.88
CA ASN A 403 7.47 -26.43 -1.66
C ASN A 403 6.40 -25.56 -2.34
N GLY A 404 5.85 -26.04 -3.44
CA GLY A 404 4.78 -25.37 -4.19
C GLY A 404 3.36 -25.65 -3.68
N GLY A 405 3.16 -26.11 -2.44
CA GLY A 405 1.83 -26.40 -1.88
C GLY A 405 1.41 -27.87 -1.93
N ASP A 406 0.12 -28.15 -2.12
CA ASP A 406 -0.45 -29.50 -2.08
C ASP A 406 -0.27 -30.24 -3.43
N PRO A 407 0.53 -31.33 -3.48
CA PRO A 407 0.79 -32.07 -4.73
C PRO A 407 -0.36 -32.99 -5.16
N GLY A 408 -1.49 -33.01 -4.45
CA GLY A 408 -2.68 -33.79 -4.82
C GLY A 408 -3.19 -33.44 -6.21
N ALA A 409 -3.70 -34.43 -6.95
CA ALA A 409 -4.27 -34.20 -8.28
C ALA A 409 -5.46 -33.22 -8.19
N GLY A 410 -5.41 -32.14 -8.98
CA GLY A 410 -6.42 -31.07 -8.98
C GLY A 410 -6.25 -30.02 -7.87
N ALA A 411 -5.21 -30.12 -7.03
CA ALA A 411 -4.85 -29.07 -6.09
C ALA A 411 -4.05 -27.95 -6.78
N ASN A 412 -4.11 -26.73 -6.24
CA ASN A 412 -3.43 -25.54 -6.77
C ASN A 412 -1.93 -25.51 -6.42
N ALA A 413 -1.22 -26.62 -6.60
CA ALA A 413 0.22 -26.65 -6.39
C ALA A 413 0.94 -25.90 -7.50
N ALA A 414 1.86 -25.02 -7.13
CA ALA A 414 2.78 -24.33 -8.03
C ALA A 414 3.93 -25.24 -8.49
N CYS A 415 4.42 -25.03 -9.71
CA CYS A 415 5.47 -25.86 -10.32
C CYS A 415 5.15 -27.37 -10.22
N SER A 416 3.99 -27.77 -10.75
CA SER A 416 3.49 -29.15 -10.66
C SER A 416 2.73 -29.62 -11.91
N ILE A 417 3.38 -30.46 -12.73
CA ILE A 417 2.73 -31.12 -13.87
C ILE A 417 1.55 -32.01 -13.41
N PRO A 418 1.66 -32.84 -12.34
CA PRO A 418 0.53 -33.64 -11.84
C PRO A 418 -0.65 -32.80 -11.33
N GLY A 419 -0.42 -31.55 -10.92
CA GLY A 419 -1.47 -30.61 -10.52
C GLY A 419 -2.51 -30.38 -11.62
N SER A 420 -2.07 -30.45 -12.90
CA SER A 420 -2.86 -30.25 -14.13
C SER A 420 -3.42 -28.82 -14.24
N PRO A 421 -3.49 -28.18 -15.43
CA PRO A 421 -3.50 -26.73 -15.51
C PRO A 421 -4.55 -26.09 -14.62
N ASN A 422 -4.06 -25.28 -13.70
CA ASN A 422 -4.79 -24.46 -12.76
C ASN A 422 -4.04 -23.12 -12.65
N TRP A 423 -4.41 -22.29 -11.67
CA TRP A 423 -3.80 -20.98 -11.48
C TRP A 423 -2.26 -21.06 -11.46
N ASN A 424 -1.68 -22.01 -10.73
CA ASN A 424 -0.25 -22.00 -10.41
C ASN A 424 0.58 -23.15 -11.02
N ALA A 425 -0.05 -24.24 -11.44
CA ALA A 425 0.62 -25.50 -11.73
C ALA A 425 1.73 -25.41 -12.78
N LEU A 426 1.56 -24.60 -13.81
CA LEU A 426 2.51 -24.47 -14.90
C LEU A 426 3.05 -23.04 -15.04
N ASP A 427 3.02 -22.27 -13.94
CA ASP A 427 3.72 -20.99 -13.84
C ASP A 427 5.19 -21.30 -13.55
N VAL A 428 6.05 -21.04 -14.54
CA VAL A 428 7.44 -21.53 -14.55
C VAL A 428 8.48 -20.41 -14.54
N THR A 429 8.04 -19.16 -14.51
CA THR A 429 8.88 -17.98 -14.75
C THR A 429 9.26 -17.20 -13.49
N SER A 430 8.65 -17.48 -12.32
CA SER A 430 8.93 -16.77 -11.07
C SER A 430 10.43 -16.85 -10.69
N GLY A 431 11.09 -17.96 -11.04
CA GLY A 431 12.53 -18.14 -10.85
C GLY A 431 13.37 -17.18 -11.69
N ALA A 432 12.93 -16.86 -12.90
CA ALA A 432 13.58 -15.86 -13.74
C ALA A 432 13.40 -14.46 -13.18
N GLU A 433 12.17 -14.10 -12.77
CA GLU A 433 11.88 -12.78 -12.26
C GLU A 433 12.68 -12.47 -10.98
N ILE A 434 12.65 -13.34 -9.97
CA ILE A 434 13.43 -13.12 -8.74
C ILE A 434 14.94 -13.05 -9.02
N SER A 435 15.41 -13.78 -10.02
CA SER A 435 16.81 -13.77 -10.44
C SER A 435 17.22 -12.48 -11.15
N LEU A 436 16.29 -11.86 -11.89
CA LEU A 436 16.49 -10.55 -12.51
C LEU A 436 16.50 -9.44 -11.45
N TYR A 437 15.68 -9.54 -10.41
CA TYR A 437 15.77 -8.64 -9.25
C TYR A 437 17.10 -8.79 -8.49
N VAL A 438 17.61 -10.02 -8.32
CA VAL A 438 18.97 -10.23 -7.79
C VAL A 438 20.01 -9.54 -8.67
N TRP A 439 19.90 -9.70 -9.99
CA TRP A 439 20.83 -9.04 -10.91
C TRP A 439 20.73 -7.51 -10.83
N GLN A 440 19.53 -6.94 -10.83
CA GLN A 440 19.28 -5.50 -10.71
C GLN A 440 19.87 -4.96 -9.40
N GLN A 441 19.61 -5.60 -8.26
CA GLN A 441 20.19 -5.16 -6.98
C GLN A 441 21.72 -5.25 -6.96
N TYR A 442 22.31 -6.24 -7.64
CA TYR A 442 23.75 -6.24 -7.86
C TYR A 442 24.21 -5.03 -8.70
N GLN A 443 23.52 -4.70 -9.79
CA GLN A 443 23.87 -3.54 -10.61
C GLN A 443 23.76 -2.24 -9.81
N ASP A 444 22.73 -2.12 -8.98
CA ASP A 444 22.45 -0.95 -8.13
C ASP A 444 23.45 -0.80 -6.99
N THR A 445 23.93 -1.89 -6.40
CA THR A 445 24.84 -1.83 -5.24
C THR A 445 26.32 -2.00 -5.62
N GLY A 446 26.60 -2.69 -6.72
CA GLY A 446 27.94 -3.19 -7.08
C GLY A 446 28.42 -4.34 -6.19
N ASP A 447 27.58 -4.92 -5.32
CA ASP A 447 28.00 -5.93 -4.34
C ASP A 447 28.17 -7.33 -4.97
N LEU A 448 29.43 -7.67 -5.26
CA LEU A 448 29.80 -9.01 -5.75
C LEU A 448 29.64 -10.12 -4.70
N THR A 449 29.61 -9.80 -3.42
CA THR A 449 29.34 -10.79 -2.35
C THR A 449 27.86 -11.16 -2.38
N PHE A 450 26.98 -10.16 -2.46
CA PHE A 450 25.56 -10.36 -2.70
C PHE A 450 25.32 -11.22 -3.95
N LEU A 451 25.87 -10.83 -5.11
CA LEU A 451 25.69 -11.59 -6.34
C LEU A 451 26.19 -13.04 -6.21
N ARG A 452 27.34 -13.26 -5.57
CA ARG A 452 27.89 -14.61 -5.35
C ARG A 452 26.99 -15.47 -4.46
N THR A 453 26.35 -14.87 -3.45
CA THR A 453 25.41 -15.56 -2.55
C THR A 453 24.16 -16.05 -3.29
N TYR A 454 23.62 -15.24 -4.20
CA TYR A 454 22.35 -15.51 -4.88
C TYR A 454 22.49 -16.08 -6.30
N TYR A 455 23.70 -16.11 -6.87
CA TYR A 455 23.95 -16.73 -8.17
C TYR A 455 23.47 -18.19 -8.30
N PRO A 456 23.55 -19.06 -7.27
CA PRO A 456 23.00 -20.41 -7.37
C PRO A 456 21.51 -20.43 -7.76
N LEU A 457 20.68 -19.58 -7.15
CA LEU A 457 19.27 -19.42 -7.52
C LEU A 457 19.14 -19.03 -9.01
N MET A 458 19.87 -18.00 -9.44
CA MET A 458 19.87 -17.53 -10.83
C MET A 458 20.24 -18.64 -11.82
N LYS A 459 21.32 -19.35 -11.50
CA LYS A 459 21.84 -20.46 -12.30
C LYS A 459 20.79 -21.56 -12.44
N ASP A 460 20.21 -22.02 -11.33
CA ASP A 460 19.34 -23.19 -11.34
C ASP A 460 17.96 -22.86 -11.92
N SER A 461 17.48 -21.61 -11.82
CA SER A 461 16.31 -21.15 -12.58
C SER A 461 16.54 -21.19 -14.10
N ALA A 462 17.69 -20.73 -14.59
CA ALA A 462 18.02 -20.81 -16.02
C ALA A 462 18.23 -22.26 -16.50
N VAL A 463 18.83 -23.12 -15.67
CA VAL A 463 18.94 -24.56 -15.97
C VAL A 463 17.57 -25.20 -16.11
N PHE A 464 16.63 -24.87 -15.23
CA PHE A 464 15.27 -25.39 -15.31
C PHE A 464 14.54 -24.93 -16.57
N LEU A 465 14.52 -23.63 -16.87
CA LEU A 465 13.87 -23.11 -18.08
C LEU A 465 14.41 -23.77 -19.35
N LEU A 466 15.73 -23.92 -19.46
CA LEU A 466 16.36 -24.60 -20.59
C LEU A 466 15.96 -26.09 -20.67
N ALA A 467 15.84 -26.77 -19.52
CA ALA A 467 15.49 -28.19 -19.45
C ALA A 467 13.99 -28.45 -19.70
N PHE A 468 13.12 -27.49 -19.35
CA PHE A 468 11.68 -27.57 -19.51
C PHE A 468 11.24 -27.48 -20.98
N GLN A 469 12.02 -26.75 -21.78
CA GLN A 469 11.75 -26.50 -23.19
C GLN A 469 12.38 -27.55 -24.12
N LYS A 470 11.89 -27.60 -25.37
CA LYS A 470 12.44 -28.46 -26.43
C LYS A 470 12.66 -27.68 -27.71
N VAL A 471 13.78 -27.95 -28.38
CA VAL A 471 14.04 -27.38 -29.71
C VAL A 471 13.13 -28.07 -30.74
N GLY A 472 12.25 -27.29 -31.37
CA GLY A 472 11.34 -27.71 -32.44
C GLY A 472 12.04 -27.88 -33.79
N SER A 473 11.26 -28.29 -34.79
CA SER A 473 11.77 -28.49 -36.16
C SER A 473 12.17 -27.19 -36.87
N ASP A 474 11.70 -26.05 -36.38
CA ASP A 474 12.08 -24.70 -36.81
C ASP A 474 13.38 -24.21 -36.16
N GLY A 475 13.96 -25.01 -35.26
CA GLY A 475 15.17 -24.67 -34.52
C GLY A 475 14.94 -23.75 -33.33
N LYS A 476 13.69 -23.51 -32.94
CA LYS A 476 13.32 -22.67 -31.79
C LYS A 476 12.97 -23.49 -30.56
N LEU A 477 13.19 -22.93 -29.37
CA LEU A 477 12.78 -23.52 -28.10
C LEU A 477 11.28 -23.33 -27.93
N HIS A 478 10.60 -24.38 -27.50
CA HIS A 478 9.17 -24.41 -27.31
C HIS A 478 8.79 -25.06 -25.99
N ALA A 479 7.77 -24.51 -25.33
CA ALA A 479 7.14 -25.10 -24.15
C ALA A 479 5.61 -24.95 -24.19
N VAL A 480 4.95 -25.82 -23.45
CA VAL A 480 3.54 -25.67 -23.09
C VAL A 480 3.50 -25.37 -21.60
N ALA A 481 3.05 -24.18 -21.26
CA ALA A 481 3.03 -23.65 -19.91
C ALA A 481 1.80 -22.79 -19.70
N ASN A 482 1.63 -22.29 -18.48
CA ASN A 482 0.68 -21.24 -18.24
C ASN A 482 1.27 -19.90 -18.71
N ALA A 483 0.46 -19.09 -19.39
CA ALA A 483 0.71 -17.67 -19.56
C ALA A 483 0.31 -16.96 -18.26
N HIS A 484 1.11 -17.23 -17.23
CA HIS A 484 0.76 -17.03 -15.82
C HIS A 484 -0.68 -17.51 -15.55
N GLU A 485 -1.39 -16.87 -14.63
CA GLU A 485 -2.77 -17.16 -14.33
C GLU A 485 -3.75 -16.83 -15.49
N THR A 486 -3.32 -16.11 -16.55
CA THR A 486 -4.19 -15.58 -17.61
C THR A 486 -4.68 -16.63 -18.60
N GLN A 487 -3.80 -17.47 -19.14
CA GLN A 487 -4.16 -18.59 -20.02
C GLN A 487 -3.40 -19.84 -19.60
N TRP A 488 -4.07 -20.99 -19.50
CA TRP A 488 -3.42 -22.20 -18.97
C TRP A 488 -3.04 -23.22 -20.04
N ALA A 489 -1.88 -23.86 -19.85
CA ALA A 489 -1.32 -24.89 -20.73
C ALA A 489 -1.36 -24.50 -22.23
N VAL A 490 -0.89 -23.29 -22.52
CA VAL A 490 -0.78 -22.72 -23.86
C VAL A 490 0.63 -22.84 -24.41
N GLN A 491 0.74 -22.83 -25.74
CA GLN A 491 2.02 -22.86 -26.44
C GLN A 491 2.72 -21.50 -26.33
N ASP A 492 4.01 -21.53 -25.96
CA ASP A 492 4.94 -20.39 -25.91
C ASP A 492 4.30 -19.10 -25.34
N PRO A 493 4.00 -19.08 -24.02
CA PRO A 493 3.52 -17.88 -23.36
C PRO A 493 4.49 -16.70 -23.48
N THR A 494 3.96 -15.48 -23.55
CA THR A 494 4.79 -14.27 -23.61
C THR A 494 5.64 -14.08 -22.35
N THR A 495 5.14 -14.48 -21.19
CA THR A 495 5.91 -14.50 -19.93
C THR A 495 7.16 -15.35 -20.01
N ASP A 496 7.06 -16.54 -20.62
CA ASP A 496 8.16 -17.51 -20.73
C ASP A 496 9.21 -17.02 -21.71
N LEU A 497 8.75 -16.50 -22.86
CA LEU A 497 9.63 -15.89 -23.85
C LEU A 497 10.37 -14.68 -23.25
N ALA A 498 9.70 -13.88 -22.39
CA ALA A 498 10.28 -12.74 -21.68
C ALA A 498 11.32 -13.17 -20.64
N ALA A 499 10.99 -14.19 -19.86
CA ALA A 499 11.90 -14.81 -18.91
C ALA A 499 13.18 -15.30 -19.58
N ASP A 500 13.09 -16.03 -20.69
CA ASP A 500 14.26 -16.53 -21.41
C ASP A 500 15.12 -15.41 -22.00
N ALA A 501 14.47 -14.44 -22.66
CA ALA A 501 15.15 -13.34 -23.34
C ALA A 501 15.91 -12.45 -22.35
N ALA A 502 15.38 -12.27 -21.14
CA ALA A 502 16.02 -11.48 -20.10
C ALA A 502 17.03 -12.29 -19.26
N LEU A 503 16.68 -13.49 -18.81
CA LEU A 503 17.49 -14.23 -17.83
C LEU A 503 18.73 -14.88 -18.43
N PHE A 504 18.64 -15.51 -19.61
CA PHE A 504 19.76 -16.23 -20.20
C PHE A 504 21.02 -15.36 -20.38
N PRO A 505 20.96 -14.15 -20.97
CA PRO A 505 22.12 -13.28 -21.06
C PRO A 505 22.63 -12.81 -19.69
N VAL A 506 21.73 -12.57 -18.74
CA VAL A 506 22.08 -12.17 -17.37
C VAL A 506 22.86 -13.26 -16.64
N VAL A 507 22.42 -14.51 -16.68
CA VAL A 507 23.13 -15.63 -16.05
C VAL A 507 24.49 -15.87 -16.70
N VAL A 508 24.61 -15.75 -18.03
CA VAL A 508 25.90 -15.79 -18.73
C VAL A 508 26.84 -14.70 -18.20
N ARG A 509 26.35 -13.46 -18.08
CA ARG A 509 27.15 -12.33 -17.61
C ARG A 509 27.55 -12.49 -16.15
N ALA A 510 26.63 -12.93 -15.28
CA ALA A 510 26.91 -13.19 -13.87
C ALA A 510 27.95 -14.31 -13.69
N ALA A 511 27.83 -15.41 -14.44
CA ALA A 511 28.77 -16.53 -14.41
C ALA A 511 30.19 -16.10 -14.82
N GLN A 512 30.30 -15.30 -15.88
CA GLN A 512 31.56 -14.74 -16.36
C GLN A 512 32.16 -13.76 -15.35
N LEU A 513 31.35 -12.85 -14.81
CA LEU A 513 31.76 -11.85 -13.83
C LEU A 513 32.27 -12.50 -12.53
N LEU A 514 31.59 -13.54 -12.05
CA LEU A 514 31.96 -14.29 -10.84
C LEU A 514 33.06 -15.33 -11.09
N ASN A 515 33.41 -15.59 -12.35
CA ASN A 515 34.35 -16.63 -12.79
C ASN A 515 34.01 -18.02 -12.21
N THR A 516 32.76 -18.46 -12.41
CA THR A 516 32.22 -19.68 -11.77
C THR A 516 32.75 -20.99 -12.35
N GLY A 517 33.31 -20.94 -13.56
CA GLY A 517 33.75 -22.13 -14.29
C GLY A 517 32.64 -22.90 -15.02
N ASP A 518 31.42 -22.36 -15.08
CA ASP A 518 30.24 -22.97 -15.72
C ASP A 518 30.27 -22.93 -17.27
N THR A 519 31.39 -23.29 -17.90
CA THR A 519 31.63 -23.12 -19.35
C THR A 519 30.61 -23.83 -20.24
N SER A 520 30.14 -25.00 -19.83
CA SER A 520 29.09 -25.76 -20.54
C SER A 520 27.75 -25.03 -20.50
N LEU A 521 27.32 -24.57 -19.33
CA LEU A 521 26.06 -23.83 -19.17
C LEU A 521 26.11 -22.50 -19.93
N ILE A 522 27.21 -21.76 -19.82
CA ILE A 522 27.41 -20.52 -20.60
C ILE A 522 27.22 -20.78 -22.10
N SER A 523 27.80 -21.86 -22.62
CA SER A 523 27.68 -22.21 -24.04
C SER A 523 26.23 -22.57 -24.42
N GLN A 524 25.53 -23.32 -23.57
CA GLN A 524 24.14 -23.71 -23.80
C GLN A 524 23.20 -22.50 -23.78
N LEU A 525 23.31 -21.64 -22.77
CA LEU A 525 22.48 -20.43 -22.66
C LEU A 525 22.78 -19.44 -23.78
N THR A 526 24.04 -19.30 -24.20
CA THR A 526 24.41 -18.45 -25.35
C THR A 526 23.79 -18.98 -26.64
N ALA A 527 23.76 -20.30 -26.85
CA ALA A 527 23.08 -20.89 -28.00
C ALA A 527 21.56 -20.70 -27.92
N ALA A 528 20.98 -20.90 -26.73
CA ALA A 528 19.54 -20.78 -26.47
C ALA A 528 19.00 -19.38 -26.80
N GLN A 529 19.78 -18.30 -26.59
CA GLN A 529 19.40 -16.93 -26.97
C GLN A 529 19.00 -16.80 -28.45
N GLY A 530 19.63 -17.56 -29.37
CA GLY A 530 19.25 -17.57 -30.79
C GLY A 530 18.02 -18.45 -31.10
N GLN A 531 17.62 -19.28 -30.14
CA GLN A 531 16.54 -20.26 -30.27
C GLN A 531 15.23 -19.76 -29.66
N ILE A 532 15.18 -18.60 -29.02
CA ILE A 532 13.93 -18.03 -28.51
C ILE A 532 13.01 -17.68 -29.71
N PRO A 533 11.73 -18.10 -29.70
CA PRO A 533 10.72 -17.62 -30.64
C PRO A 533 10.56 -16.09 -30.66
N ASP A 534 9.97 -15.56 -31.73
CA ASP A 534 9.56 -14.16 -31.74
C ASP A 534 8.34 -13.96 -30.80
N TRP A 535 8.11 -12.74 -30.30
CA TRP A 535 6.86 -12.44 -29.58
C TRP A 535 5.64 -12.77 -30.45
N ALA A 536 4.67 -13.48 -29.89
CA ALA A 536 3.39 -13.70 -30.55
C ALA A 536 2.67 -12.37 -30.78
N ARG A 537 2.08 -12.17 -31.96
CA ARG A 537 1.19 -11.05 -32.25
C ARG A 537 -0.25 -11.54 -32.33
N THR A 538 -1.19 -10.66 -32.02
CA THR A 538 -2.61 -10.89 -32.26
C THR A 538 -3.32 -9.59 -32.65
N ASP A 539 -4.52 -9.70 -33.22
CA ASP A 539 -5.39 -8.55 -33.45
C ASP A 539 -5.96 -8.03 -32.11
N PHE A 540 -6.50 -6.81 -32.08
CA PHE A 540 -7.03 -6.22 -30.84
C PHE A 540 -8.12 -7.05 -30.14
N GLY A 541 -8.80 -7.94 -30.85
CA GLY A 541 -9.79 -8.86 -30.27
C GLY A 541 -9.21 -10.18 -29.74
N HIS A 542 -7.89 -10.40 -29.82
CA HIS A 542 -7.22 -11.65 -29.48
C HIS A 542 -7.82 -12.87 -30.21
N THR A 543 -8.21 -12.70 -31.49
CA THR A 543 -8.97 -13.70 -32.25
C THR A 543 -8.12 -14.59 -33.16
N GLN A 544 -6.88 -14.19 -33.45
CA GLN A 544 -5.97 -14.96 -34.30
C GLN A 544 -4.51 -14.71 -33.98
N LEU A 545 -3.66 -15.72 -34.22
CA LEU A 545 -2.20 -15.56 -34.19
C LEU A 545 -1.73 -14.83 -35.44
N LEU A 546 -0.91 -13.81 -35.25
CA LEU A 546 -0.27 -13.03 -36.30
C LEU A 546 1.26 -13.17 -36.20
N THR A 547 1.94 -12.90 -37.31
CA THR A 547 3.41 -12.82 -37.38
C THR A 547 3.89 -11.39 -37.11
N SER A 548 5.18 -11.23 -36.85
CA SER A 548 5.86 -9.92 -36.66
C SER A 548 5.74 -8.95 -37.85
N SER A 549 5.34 -9.43 -39.02
CA SER A 549 5.02 -8.56 -40.16
C SER A 549 3.72 -7.76 -39.96
N ALA A 550 2.87 -8.13 -39.02
CA ALA A 550 1.63 -7.41 -38.71
C ALA A 550 1.89 -6.02 -38.13
N ASP A 551 3.04 -5.83 -37.47
CA ASP A 551 3.51 -4.55 -36.91
C ASP A 551 3.43 -3.41 -37.96
N ALA A 552 3.64 -3.71 -39.25
CA ALA A 552 3.57 -2.74 -40.35
C ALA A 552 2.17 -2.16 -40.60
N SER A 553 1.11 -2.87 -40.15
CA SER A 553 -0.28 -2.42 -40.29
C SER A 553 -0.74 -1.56 -39.10
N GLY A 554 -0.07 -1.69 -37.95
CA GLY A 554 -0.43 -1.01 -36.69
C GLY A 554 -1.77 -1.49 -36.09
N ASN A 555 -2.30 -2.62 -36.52
CA ASN A 555 -3.58 -3.20 -36.03
C ASN A 555 -3.36 -4.47 -35.19
N ASP A 556 -2.20 -4.57 -34.56
CA ASP A 556 -1.72 -5.71 -33.81
C ASP A 556 -1.18 -5.28 -32.44
N VAL A 557 -1.23 -6.23 -31.51
CA VAL A 557 -0.66 -6.16 -30.15
C VAL A 557 0.13 -7.43 -29.86
N ILE A 558 0.91 -7.40 -28.79
CA ILE A 558 1.55 -8.60 -28.24
C ILE A 558 0.44 -9.53 -27.73
N ALA A 559 0.48 -10.80 -28.12
CA ALA A 559 -0.46 -11.78 -27.61
C ALA A 559 0.03 -12.32 -26.26
N TRP A 560 -0.88 -12.86 -25.45
CA TRP A 560 -0.51 -13.56 -24.21
C TRP A 560 0.24 -14.87 -24.45
N SER A 561 0.01 -15.51 -25.60
CA SER A 561 0.66 -16.75 -26.03
C SER A 561 0.56 -16.93 -27.54
N TYR A 562 1.17 -18.00 -28.07
CA TYR A 562 0.96 -18.43 -29.46
C TYR A 562 -0.46 -18.99 -29.73
N GLN A 563 -1.34 -18.98 -28.73
CA GLN A 563 -2.73 -19.40 -28.86
C GLN A 563 -3.68 -18.29 -28.36
N PRO A 564 -3.82 -17.17 -29.11
CA PRO A 564 -4.59 -16.01 -28.64
C PRO A 564 -6.05 -16.32 -28.27
N THR A 565 -6.66 -17.29 -28.93
CA THR A 565 -8.05 -17.71 -28.69
C THR A 565 -8.21 -18.67 -27.50
N ALA A 566 -7.14 -19.03 -26.79
CA ALA A 566 -7.23 -19.87 -25.61
C ALA A 566 -8.03 -19.16 -24.51
N THR A 567 -8.75 -19.96 -23.71
CA THR A 567 -9.65 -19.43 -22.68
C THR A 567 -8.89 -18.56 -21.67
N THR A 568 -9.33 -17.32 -21.52
CA THR A 568 -8.89 -16.40 -20.46
C THR A 568 -9.43 -16.83 -19.11
N ARG A 569 -8.56 -16.83 -18.09
CA ARG A 569 -8.84 -17.31 -16.73
C ARG A 569 -8.64 -16.22 -15.67
N ASN A 570 -7.70 -15.30 -15.88
CA ASN A 570 -7.40 -14.17 -14.99
C ASN A 570 -7.40 -12.82 -15.73
N GLY A 571 -7.29 -11.73 -14.97
CA GLY A 571 -7.32 -10.35 -15.42
C GLY A 571 -5.97 -9.63 -15.42
N GLU A 572 -4.89 -10.26 -15.91
CA GLU A 572 -3.54 -9.67 -15.98
C GLU A 572 -3.17 -9.30 -17.42
N ASN A 573 -2.53 -8.14 -17.63
CA ASN A 573 -2.05 -7.72 -18.95
C ASN A 573 -0.63 -8.27 -19.21
N ILE A 574 -0.49 -9.60 -19.27
CA ILE A 574 0.83 -10.23 -19.42
C ILE A 574 1.52 -9.96 -20.77
N ASP A 575 0.78 -9.39 -21.72
CA ASP A 575 1.26 -8.84 -22.99
C ASP A 575 2.12 -7.57 -22.80
N LEU A 576 2.13 -6.98 -21.59
CA LEU A 576 3.01 -5.87 -21.19
C LEU A 576 4.22 -6.31 -20.36
N GLU A 577 4.35 -7.58 -19.99
CA GLU A 577 5.52 -8.09 -19.25
C GLU A 577 6.87 -7.81 -19.93
N PRO A 578 6.97 -7.82 -21.29
CA PRO A 578 8.19 -7.37 -21.97
C PRO A 578 8.56 -5.89 -21.71
N VAL A 579 7.61 -5.02 -21.35
CA VAL A 579 7.86 -3.64 -20.94
C VAL A 579 8.36 -3.60 -19.51
N TRP A 580 7.59 -4.19 -18.58
CA TRP A 580 7.93 -4.30 -17.17
C TRP A 580 7.37 -5.61 -16.60
N PRO A 581 8.14 -6.38 -15.80
CA PRO A 581 9.44 -6.05 -15.24
C PRO A 581 10.63 -6.45 -16.12
N TYR A 582 10.43 -7.21 -17.21
CA TYR A 582 11.53 -7.82 -17.97
C TYR A 582 12.39 -6.83 -18.76
N SER A 583 11.94 -5.59 -18.95
CA SER A 583 12.73 -4.49 -19.53
C SER A 583 13.29 -4.79 -20.93
N LEU A 584 12.53 -5.52 -21.74
CA LEU A 584 12.88 -5.93 -23.10
C LEU A 584 12.35 -4.96 -24.17
N ILE A 585 11.30 -4.21 -23.84
CA ILE A 585 10.80 -3.08 -24.62
C ILE A 585 11.11 -1.80 -23.86
N THR A 586 11.83 -0.89 -24.50
CA THR A 586 12.25 0.38 -23.91
C THR A 586 11.43 1.55 -24.44
N ASP A 587 11.69 2.74 -23.92
CA ASP A 587 11.14 4.01 -24.39
C ASP A 587 11.89 4.61 -25.60
N ASP A 588 12.87 3.89 -26.17
CA ASP A 588 13.56 4.35 -27.38
C ASP A 588 12.62 4.23 -28.59
N ALA A 589 12.45 5.33 -29.33
CA ALA A 589 11.59 5.37 -30.50
C ALA A 589 11.94 4.27 -31.52
N GLY A 590 10.95 3.47 -31.90
CA GLY A 590 11.11 2.37 -32.83
C GLY A 590 9.93 1.40 -32.81
N ALA A 591 9.96 0.42 -33.71
CA ALA A 591 8.82 -0.48 -33.93
C ALA A 591 8.38 -1.26 -32.67
N LEU A 592 9.32 -1.67 -31.81
CA LEU A 592 9.01 -2.36 -30.56
C LEU A 592 8.38 -1.43 -29.51
N HIS A 593 8.86 -0.18 -29.41
CA HIS A 593 8.23 0.81 -28.55
C HIS A 593 6.82 1.15 -29.04
N ASP A 594 6.64 1.37 -30.34
CA ASP A 594 5.34 1.60 -30.95
C ASP A 594 4.39 0.40 -30.71
N LEU A 595 4.91 -0.82 -30.75
CA LEU A 595 4.15 -2.03 -30.40
C LEU A 595 3.76 -2.04 -28.92
N GLY A 596 4.68 -1.73 -27.99
CA GLY A 596 4.39 -1.64 -26.55
C GLY A 596 3.31 -0.59 -26.24
N VAL A 597 3.41 0.60 -26.84
CA VAL A 597 2.38 1.66 -26.73
C VAL A 597 1.04 1.21 -27.31
N ARG A 598 1.03 0.52 -28.45
CA ARG A 598 -0.20 -0.05 -29.02
C ARG A 598 -0.81 -1.10 -28.09
N THR A 599 -0.02 -2.04 -27.59
CA THR A 599 -0.44 -3.06 -26.62
C THR A 599 -1.05 -2.39 -25.39
N TYR A 600 -0.39 -1.38 -24.81
CA TYR A 600 -0.93 -0.64 -23.69
C TYR A 600 -2.31 -0.03 -24.01
N ASN A 601 -2.43 0.71 -25.12
CA ASN A 601 -3.68 1.38 -25.48
C ASN A 601 -4.84 0.42 -25.81
N HIS A 602 -4.54 -0.83 -26.15
CA HIS A 602 -5.52 -1.86 -26.52
C HIS A 602 -5.62 -3.01 -25.51
N ARG A 603 -4.93 -2.91 -24.36
CA ARG A 603 -4.94 -3.92 -23.32
C ARG A 603 -6.36 -4.20 -22.82
N VAL A 604 -6.64 -5.46 -22.54
CA VAL A 604 -7.99 -5.93 -22.20
C VAL A 604 -8.42 -5.44 -20.82
N PHE A 605 -7.51 -5.43 -19.84
CA PHE A 605 -7.83 -5.09 -18.46
C PHE A 605 -7.33 -3.68 -18.14
N THR A 606 -8.24 -2.76 -17.81
CA THR A 606 -7.88 -1.36 -17.52
C THR A 606 -8.30 -0.98 -16.11
N GLY A 607 -7.33 -0.86 -15.18
CA GLY A 607 -7.54 -0.35 -13.81
C GLY A 607 -8.55 -1.10 -12.94
N GLY A 608 -8.62 -2.44 -13.02
CA GLY A 608 -9.63 -3.26 -12.32
C GLY A 608 -9.20 -3.91 -11.00
N ASN A 609 -7.89 -4.01 -10.74
CA ASN A 609 -7.35 -4.62 -9.52
C ASN A 609 -6.37 -3.66 -8.84
N ASP A 610 -6.20 -3.80 -7.52
CA ASP A 610 -5.28 -2.98 -6.71
C ASP A 610 -3.80 -3.22 -7.08
N TRP A 611 -3.50 -4.40 -7.61
CA TRP A 611 -2.20 -4.82 -8.16
C TRP A 611 -1.97 -4.43 -9.63
N SER A 612 -2.81 -3.59 -10.23
CA SER A 612 -2.64 -3.16 -11.62
C SER A 612 -1.30 -2.42 -11.85
N MET A 613 -0.57 -2.81 -12.90
CA MET A 613 0.71 -2.20 -13.29
C MET A 613 0.57 -1.05 -14.30
N ASP A 614 -0.66 -0.64 -14.60
CA ASP A 614 -0.99 0.35 -15.64
C ASP A 614 -0.19 1.67 -15.53
N ALA A 615 0.11 2.12 -14.30
CA ALA A 615 0.88 3.34 -14.07
C ALA A 615 2.39 3.14 -14.31
N ILE A 616 2.90 1.95 -14.00
CA ILE A 616 4.32 1.57 -14.18
C ILE A 616 4.59 1.35 -15.67
N ASP A 617 3.72 0.62 -16.36
CA ASP A 617 3.82 0.41 -17.81
C ASP A 617 3.76 1.74 -18.56
N ALA A 618 2.84 2.64 -18.17
CA ALA A 618 2.78 3.99 -18.72
C ALA A 618 4.09 4.76 -18.48
N ALA A 619 4.70 4.65 -17.29
CA ALA A 619 5.97 5.29 -16.99
C ALA A 619 7.10 4.75 -17.87
N ARG A 620 7.18 3.43 -18.04
CA ARG A 620 8.18 2.74 -18.90
C ARG A 620 7.99 3.02 -20.39
N LEU A 621 6.78 3.38 -20.82
CA LEU A 621 6.45 3.75 -22.20
C LEU A 621 6.46 5.28 -22.44
N GLY A 622 6.85 6.11 -21.47
CA GLY A 622 6.92 7.57 -21.66
C GLY A 622 5.55 8.28 -21.72
N MET A 623 4.49 7.64 -21.21
CA MET A 623 3.11 8.12 -21.28
C MET A 623 2.71 8.90 -20.02
N ALA A 624 3.27 10.10 -19.85
CA ALA A 624 3.15 10.91 -18.63
C ALA A 624 1.70 11.24 -18.21
N ASP A 625 0.79 11.41 -19.17
CA ASP A 625 -0.63 11.67 -18.90
C ASP A 625 -1.33 10.43 -18.29
N GLN A 626 -0.94 9.24 -18.74
CA GLN A 626 -1.49 7.98 -18.23
C GLN A 626 -0.95 7.66 -16.83
N VAL A 627 0.28 8.04 -16.50
CA VAL A 627 0.84 7.84 -15.15
C VAL A 627 -0.06 8.48 -14.08
N ALA A 628 -0.33 9.78 -14.20
CA ALA A 628 -1.17 10.50 -13.23
C ALA A 628 -2.61 9.94 -13.21
N ALA A 629 -3.20 9.71 -14.38
CA ALA A 629 -4.56 9.21 -14.48
C ALA A 629 -4.73 7.85 -13.78
N LYS A 630 -3.76 6.94 -13.95
CA LYS A 630 -3.82 5.59 -13.40
C LYS A 630 -3.50 5.52 -11.91
N LEU A 631 -2.53 6.30 -11.45
CA LEU A 631 -2.28 6.47 -10.02
C LEU A 631 -3.56 6.92 -9.29
N VAL A 632 -4.21 7.97 -9.79
CA VAL A 632 -5.45 8.49 -9.18
C VAL A 632 -6.59 7.49 -9.25
N SER A 633 -6.85 6.89 -10.43
CA SER A 633 -8.01 6.00 -10.57
C SER A 633 -7.89 4.71 -9.75
N ILE A 634 -6.68 4.12 -9.68
CA ILE A 634 -6.47 2.88 -8.93
C ILE A 634 -6.57 3.17 -7.43
N THR A 635 -5.95 4.26 -6.95
CA THR A 635 -6.05 4.68 -5.55
C THR A 635 -7.49 4.93 -5.13
N GLN A 636 -8.27 5.70 -5.91
CA GLN A 636 -9.68 5.98 -5.59
C GLN A 636 -10.58 4.74 -5.59
N SER A 637 -10.20 3.71 -6.36
CA SER A 637 -10.98 2.48 -6.50
C SER A 637 -10.68 1.45 -5.41
N HIS A 638 -9.46 1.45 -4.83
CA HIS A 638 -9.03 0.37 -3.94
C HIS A 638 -8.59 0.82 -2.55
N GLN A 639 -8.17 2.07 -2.37
CA GLN A 639 -7.83 2.56 -1.03
C GLN A 639 -9.10 2.63 -0.18
N VAL A 640 -9.11 1.93 0.95
CA VAL A 640 -10.26 1.92 1.89
C VAL A 640 -9.87 2.20 3.33
N TYR A 641 -8.57 2.15 3.66
CA TYR A 641 -8.08 2.36 5.02
C TYR A 641 -7.49 3.76 5.19
N VAL A 642 -7.68 4.36 6.37
CA VAL A 642 -7.19 5.72 6.70
C VAL A 642 -5.67 5.81 6.80
N ASN A 643 -5.00 4.66 6.83
CA ASN A 643 -3.54 4.57 6.81
C ASN A 643 -2.99 4.40 5.38
N GLY A 644 -3.82 4.51 4.35
CA GLY A 644 -3.42 4.39 2.94
C GLY A 644 -3.56 2.99 2.35
N LEU A 645 -3.75 1.94 3.16
CA LEU A 645 -3.88 0.58 2.64
C LEU A 645 -5.13 0.43 1.76
N ALA A 646 -5.04 -0.54 0.85
CA ALA A 646 -6.08 -0.92 -0.08
C ALA A 646 -6.82 -2.20 0.34
N ASP A 647 -7.88 -2.55 -0.38
CA ASP A 647 -8.53 -3.85 -0.36
C ASP A 647 -8.87 -4.30 -1.79
N LEU A 648 -8.70 -5.60 -2.08
CA LEU A 648 -9.05 -6.21 -3.37
C LEU A 648 -10.51 -5.93 -3.77
N GLY A 649 -11.42 -6.05 -2.80
CA GLY A 649 -12.86 -5.95 -3.00
C GLY A 649 -13.41 -4.54 -2.83
N ASN A 650 -12.56 -3.51 -2.88
CA ASN A 650 -12.89 -2.07 -2.73
C ASN A 650 -13.76 -1.70 -1.51
N THR A 651 -13.83 -2.59 -0.54
CA THR A 651 -14.58 -2.45 0.70
C THR A 651 -13.67 -2.79 1.86
N VAL A 652 -13.94 -2.21 3.03
CA VAL A 652 -13.14 -2.51 4.22
C VAL A 652 -13.28 -4.00 4.57
N GLY A 653 -12.18 -4.74 4.37
CA GLY A 653 -12.04 -6.13 4.75
C GLY A 653 -11.49 -6.31 6.17
N THR A 654 -10.89 -7.48 6.39
CA THR A 654 -10.29 -7.90 7.67
C THR A 654 -8.78 -7.72 7.72
N GLU A 655 -8.15 -7.47 6.57
CA GLU A 655 -6.69 -7.31 6.42
C GLU A 655 -6.42 -6.39 5.23
N GLY A 656 -5.54 -5.40 5.40
CA GLY A 656 -5.25 -4.41 4.35
C GLY A 656 -4.14 -4.83 3.40
N TYR A 657 -4.22 -4.37 2.16
CA TYR A 657 -3.24 -4.60 1.09
C TYR A 657 -2.29 -3.43 0.97
N ILE A 658 -0.98 -3.73 1.00
CA ILE A 658 0.10 -2.75 0.82
C ILE A 658 0.50 -2.60 -0.66
N GLU A 659 0.17 -3.59 -1.48
CA GLU A 659 0.61 -3.67 -2.88
C GLU A 659 0.24 -2.46 -3.74
N GLN A 660 -0.96 -1.92 -3.56
CA GLN A 660 -1.38 -0.73 -4.28
C GLN A 660 -0.43 0.45 -4.02
N MET A 661 -0.03 0.64 -2.76
CA MET A 661 0.85 1.74 -2.37
C MET A 661 2.29 1.51 -2.85
N SER A 662 2.77 0.26 -2.88
CA SER A 662 4.07 -0.05 -3.50
C SER A 662 4.04 0.14 -5.01
N GLY A 663 2.90 -0.10 -5.66
CA GLY A 663 2.64 0.28 -7.05
C GLY A 663 2.74 1.79 -7.29
N VAL A 664 2.16 2.60 -6.39
CA VAL A 664 2.33 4.07 -6.41
C VAL A 664 3.80 4.45 -6.29
N ALA A 665 4.52 3.88 -5.33
CA ALA A 665 5.94 4.16 -5.11
C ALA A 665 6.79 3.83 -6.34
N THR A 666 6.59 2.64 -6.93
CA THR A 666 7.31 2.19 -8.13
C THR A 666 7.02 3.10 -9.32
N ALA A 667 5.74 3.39 -9.59
CA ALA A 667 5.36 4.21 -10.74
C ALA A 667 5.87 5.65 -10.64
N MET A 668 5.87 6.25 -9.44
CA MET A 668 6.42 7.60 -9.24
C MET A 668 7.93 7.64 -9.48
N ASP A 669 8.66 6.63 -8.99
CA ASP A 669 10.11 6.54 -9.17
C ASP A 669 10.46 6.30 -10.64
N GLU A 670 9.77 5.36 -11.30
CA GLU A 670 9.92 5.06 -12.73
C GLU A 670 9.54 6.25 -13.62
N ALA A 671 8.54 7.05 -13.25
CA ALA A 671 8.19 8.26 -13.99
C ALA A 671 9.25 9.36 -13.84
N LEU A 672 9.99 9.38 -12.73
CA LEU A 672 10.98 10.40 -12.40
C LEU A 672 12.39 10.07 -12.89
N VAL A 673 12.89 8.86 -12.71
CA VAL A 673 14.22 8.43 -13.16
C VAL A 673 14.20 6.95 -13.54
N GLN A 674 14.87 6.62 -14.66
CA GLN A 674 15.03 5.23 -15.11
C GLN A 674 16.47 4.97 -15.56
N ASP A 675 17.00 3.79 -15.28
CA ASP A 675 18.28 3.33 -15.83
C ASP A 675 18.37 1.81 -16.03
N TYR A 676 17.23 1.12 -16.11
CA TYR A 676 17.11 -0.34 -16.17
C TYR A 676 17.94 -1.03 -17.29
N ASP A 677 18.28 -0.31 -18.37
CA ASP A 677 19.10 -0.81 -19.49
C ASP A 677 20.52 -0.18 -19.54
N GLY A 678 20.91 0.54 -18.48
CA GLY A 678 22.16 1.28 -18.37
C GLY A 678 22.16 2.67 -19.04
N LEU A 679 21.01 3.16 -19.54
CA LEU A 679 20.82 4.54 -19.97
C LEU A 679 20.03 5.32 -18.92
N LEU A 680 20.66 6.32 -18.29
CA LEU A 680 20.00 7.21 -17.34
C LEU A 680 19.03 8.15 -18.07
N ARG A 681 17.76 8.12 -17.68
CA ARG A 681 16.66 8.96 -18.16
C ARG A 681 16.13 9.81 -17.01
N ILE A 682 15.82 11.06 -17.30
CA ILE A 682 15.33 12.04 -16.32
C ILE A 682 13.93 12.48 -16.72
N ALA A 683 12.99 12.37 -15.79
CA ALA A 683 11.58 12.64 -15.94
C ALA A 683 10.99 12.05 -17.25
N PRO A 684 11.27 10.77 -17.60
CA PRO A 684 10.84 10.20 -18.88
C PRO A 684 9.32 10.21 -19.06
N ALA A 685 8.56 10.16 -17.96
CA ALA A 685 7.11 10.17 -17.96
C ALA A 685 6.51 10.98 -16.80
N TRP A 686 7.22 11.99 -16.29
CA TRP A 686 6.70 12.79 -15.18
C TRP A 686 5.49 13.64 -15.61
N PRO A 687 4.36 13.63 -14.89
CA PRO A 687 3.18 14.41 -15.27
C PRO A 687 3.45 15.92 -15.38
N ALA A 688 3.09 16.52 -16.50
CA ALA A 688 3.46 17.92 -16.81
C ALA A 688 2.89 18.98 -15.83
N GLY A 689 1.78 18.66 -15.17
CA GLY A 689 1.14 19.54 -14.17
C GLY A 689 1.65 19.35 -12.74
N TRP A 690 2.62 18.46 -12.53
CA TRP A 690 3.17 18.14 -11.22
C TRP A 690 4.59 18.68 -11.11
N ASP A 691 4.86 19.42 -10.04
CA ASP A 691 6.20 19.77 -9.61
C ASP A 691 6.75 18.67 -8.71
N VAL A 692 8.06 18.45 -8.74
CA VAL A 692 8.71 17.45 -7.90
C VAL A 692 10.12 17.87 -7.52
N SER A 693 10.53 17.47 -6.33
CA SER A 693 11.90 17.43 -5.86
C SER A 693 12.16 16.04 -5.29
N GLY A 694 12.93 15.21 -5.99
CA GLY A 694 13.07 13.79 -5.61
C GLY A 694 14.46 13.21 -5.87
N THR A 695 14.79 12.18 -5.12
CA THR A 695 16.02 11.40 -5.24
C THR A 695 15.68 9.95 -5.58
N VAL A 696 16.25 9.42 -6.66
CA VAL A 696 16.14 8.01 -7.07
C VAL A 696 17.52 7.37 -7.08
N SER A 697 17.62 6.14 -6.59
CA SER A 697 18.83 5.32 -6.65
C SER A 697 18.89 4.57 -7.99
N VAL A 698 20.08 4.52 -8.57
CA VAL A 698 20.36 3.94 -9.88
C VAL A 698 21.66 3.13 -9.84
N GLN A 699 22.00 2.46 -10.95
CA GLN A 699 23.15 1.56 -11.05
C GLN A 699 24.46 2.16 -10.53
N GLY A 700 25.24 1.35 -9.82
CA GLY A 700 26.57 1.69 -9.32
C GLY A 700 26.54 2.56 -8.05
N ASN A 701 25.62 2.26 -7.14
CA ASN A 701 25.37 2.90 -5.85
C ASN A 701 25.15 4.42 -5.98
N THR A 702 24.57 4.83 -7.10
CA THR A 702 24.47 6.23 -7.50
C THR A 702 23.09 6.77 -7.13
N LYS A 703 23.04 8.01 -6.63
CA LYS A 703 21.79 8.72 -6.41
C LYS A 703 21.63 9.82 -7.45
N VAL A 704 20.42 9.99 -7.96
CA VAL A 704 20.08 11.03 -8.93
C VAL A 704 19.02 11.92 -8.31
N ASP A 705 19.38 13.17 -8.07
CA ASP A 705 18.46 14.19 -7.56
C ASP A 705 17.89 14.99 -8.72
N VAL A 706 16.56 15.06 -8.78
CA VAL A 706 15.83 15.70 -9.86
C VAL A 706 14.84 16.71 -9.27
N GLN A 707 14.79 17.88 -9.88
CA GLN A 707 13.67 18.80 -9.71
C GLN A 707 13.00 19.05 -11.04
N VAL A 708 11.69 18.86 -11.09
CA VAL A 708 10.83 19.25 -12.23
C VAL A 708 9.93 20.37 -11.75
N GLN A 709 9.91 21.48 -12.48
CA GLN A 709 9.05 22.63 -12.19
C GLN A 709 8.34 23.05 -13.48
N SER A 710 7.02 23.18 -13.42
CA SER A 710 6.17 23.46 -14.58
C SER A 710 6.43 22.50 -15.75
N GLY A 711 6.53 21.20 -15.44
CA GLY A 711 6.76 20.13 -16.41
C GLY A 711 8.15 20.10 -17.05
N THR A 712 9.12 20.90 -16.56
CA THR A 712 10.48 20.96 -17.10
C THR A 712 11.50 20.61 -16.01
N PRO A 713 12.46 19.69 -16.27
CA PRO A 713 13.59 19.49 -15.37
C PRO A 713 14.37 20.81 -15.19
N VAL A 714 14.62 21.21 -13.94
CA VAL A 714 15.38 22.42 -13.58
C VAL A 714 16.67 22.09 -12.84
N THR A 715 16.70 20.97 -12.11
CA THR A 715 17.89 20.44 -11.43
C THR A 715 18.05 18.97 -11.81
N VAL A 716 19.25 18.57 -12.25
CA VAL A 716 19.64 17.18 -12.43
C VAL A 716 21.03 17.01 -11.85
N ALA A 717 21.12 16.35 -10.70
CA ALA A 717 22.38 16.09 -10.02
C ALA A 717 22.63 14.58 -9.90
N ILE A 718 23.86 14.16 -10.17
CA ILE A 718 24.31 12.78 -10.04
C ILE A 718 25.30 12.73 -8.88
N GLN A 719 24.96 12.00 -7.82
CA GLN A 719 25.85 11.67 -6.71
C GLN A 719 26.43 10.28 -6.96
N ALA A 720 27.62 10.22 -7.56
CA ALA A 720 28.19 8.97 -8.04
C ALA A 720 28.70 8.09 -6.89
N GLY A 721 28.12 6.91 -6.71
CA GLY A 721 28.60 5.92 -5.73
C GLY A 721 29.80 5.10 -6.22
N SER A 722 29.99 5.03 -7.53
CA SER A 722 31.05 4.26 -8.18
C SER A 722 31.74 5.06 -9.28
N SER A 723 32.97 4.66 -9.63
CA SER A 723 33.70 5.24 -10.76
C SER A 723 33.37 4.47 -12.04
N GLN A 724 32.67 5.11 -12.96
CA GLN A 724 32.21 4.52 -14.21
C GLN A 724 31.94 5.59 -15.27
N THR A 725 31.66 5.17 -16.51
CA THR A 725 31.09 6.07 -17.52
C THR A 725 29.60 5.80 -17.63
N MET A 726 28.77 6.77 -17.25
CA MET A 726 27.32 6.67 -17.34
C MET A 726 26.83 7.17 -18.70
N ARG A 727 25.91 6.44 -19.33
CA ARG A 727 25.17 6.95 -20.49
C ARG A 727 23.98 7.74 -19.98
N VAL A 728 23.86 9.00 -20.36
CA VAL A 728 22.78 9.88 -19.91
C VAL A 728 22.05 10.41 -21.12
N ARG A 729 20.73 10.21 -21.17
CA ARG A 729 19.88 10.85 -22.19
C ARG A 729 19.77 12.32 -21.86
N ASN A 730 19.91 13.18 -22.87
CA ASN A 730 19.78 14.62 -22.71
C ASN A 730 18.37 14.95 -22.18
N PRO A 731 18.23 15.49 -20.94
CA PRO A 731 16.92 15.78 -20.34
C PRO A 731 16.14 16.88 -21.07
N TRP A 732 16.79 17.64 -21.95
CA TRP A 732 16.18 18.70 -22.74
C TRP A 732 16.45 18.46 -24.23
N PRO A 733 15.64 17.63 -24.90
CA PRO A 733 15.83 17.26 -26.30
C PRO A 733 16.08 18.47 -27.21
N GLY A 734 17.16 18.42 -28.00
CA GLY A 734 17.56 19.48 -28.93
C GLY A 734 18.21 20.72 -28.29
N GLN A 735 18.24 20.84 -26.96
CA GLN A 735 18.90 21.94 -26.26
C GLN A 735 20.36 21.60 -25.94
N ALA A 736 21.20 22.64 -25.87
CA ALA A 736 22.61 22.49 -25.55
C ALA A 736 22.82 22.30 -24.04
N ILE A 737 23.35 21.14 -23.67
CA ILE A 737 23.70 20.78 -22.29
C ILE A 737 25.21 20.69 -22.11
N GLN A 738 25.65 20.84 -20.87
CA GLN A 738 26.99 20.47 -20.41
C GLN A 738 26.89 19.63 -19.14
N VAL A 739 27.98 18.97 -18.77
CA VAL A 739 28.11 18.32 -17.47
C VAL A 739 29.29 18.91 -16.72
N VAL A 740 29.07 19.35 -15.49
CA VAL A 740 30.11 19.92 -14.63
C VAL A 740 30.25 19.11 -13.34
N ASN A 741 31.45 19.08 -12.77
CA ASN A 741 31.66 18.56 -11.42
C ASN A 741 30.92 19.48 -10.43
N GLY A 742 30.07 18.89 -9.59
CA GLY A 742 29.13 19.59 -8.73
C GLY A 742 29.78 20.48 -7.68
N SER A 743 31.00 20.14 -7.23
CA SER A 743 31.74 20.90 -6.20
C SER A 743 32.65 21.97 -6.78
N SER A 744 33.35 21.67 -7.88
CA SER A 744 34.36 22.58 -8.46
C SER A 744 33.83 23.42 -9.62
N GLY A 745 32.70 23.04 -10.23
CA GLY A 745 32.19 23.63 -11.47
C GLY A 745 33.03 23.31 -12.71
N ALA A 746 34.04 22.43 -12.59
CA ALA A 746 34.87 22.04 -13.72
C ALA A 746 34.05 21.29 -14.77
N VAL A 747 34.16 21.68 -16.04
CA VAL A 747 33.47 21.01 -17.16
C VAL A 747 34.03 19.61 -17.34
N VAL A 748 33.15 18.61 -17.25
CA VAL A 748 33.42 17.17 -17.44
C VAL A 748 33.01 16.75 -18.85
N VAL A 749 31.85 17.22 -19.31
CA VAL A 749 31.38 17.06 -20.69
C VAL A 749 31.11 18.45 -21.27
N SER A 750 31.81 18.79 -22.35
CA SER A 750 31.65 20.07 -23.04
C SER A 750 30.26 20.23 -23.65
N SER A 751 29.84 21.48 -23.85
CA SER A 751 28.54 21.83 -24.44
C SER A 751 28.21 21.01 -25.69
N THR A 752 27.04 20.37 -25.71
CA THR A 752 26.58 19.52 -26.82
C THR A 752 25.05 19.48 -26.89
N THR A 753 24.50 19.23 -28.09
CA THR A 753 23.06 19.00 -28.32
C THR A 753 22.76 17.52 -28.60
N ALA A 754 23.72 16.62 -28.36
CA ALA A 754 23.53 15.18 -28.56
C ALA A 754 22.35 14.67 -27.73
N GLY A 755 21.59 13.70 -28.27
CA GLY A 755 20.48 13.07 -27.56
C GLY A 755 20.93 12.19 -26.40
N THR A 756 22.18 11.71 -26.42
CA THR A 756 22.81 10.94 -25.35
C THR A 756 24.25 11.40 -25.18
N VAL A 757 24.72 11.46 -23.94
CA VAL A 757 26.10 11.81 -23.58
C VAL A 757 26.72 10.75 -22.68
N ASN A 758 28.04 10.54 -22.83
CA ASN A 758 28.82 9.69 -21.94
C ASN A 758 29.44 10.56 -20.86
N VAL A 759 29.10 10.30 -19.60
CA VAL A 759 29.53 11.08 -18.44
C VAL A 759 30.52 10.25 -17.62
N PRO A 760 31.83 10.55 -17.68
CA PRO A 760 32.79 9.90 -16.79
C PRO A 760 32.58 10.43 -15.36
N VAL A 761 32.16 9.55 -14.47
CA VAL A 761 31.95 9.84 -13.05
C VAL A 761 32.97 9.11 -12.19
N SER A 762 33.21 9.64 -10.99
CA SER A 762 34.14 9.09 -10.00
C SER A 762 33.40 8.94 -8.68
N SER A 763 33.61 7.81 -8.01
CA SER A 763 33.00 7.51 -6.70
C SER A 763 33.22 8.65 -5.70
N GLY A 764 32.15 9.03 -4.99
CA GLY A 764 32.16 10.08 -3.98
C GLY A 764 32.17 11.51 -4.54
N GLN A 765 32.09 11.68 -5.87
CA GLN A 765 31.94 12.99 -6.51
C GLN A 765 30.50 13.21 -6.97
N SER A 766 30.13 14.47 -7.10
CA SER A 766 28.85 14.88 -7.68
C SER A 766 29.00 15.59 -9.01
N TYR A 767 27.95 15.56 -9.82
CA TYR A 767 27.90 16.13 -11.16
C TYR A 767 26.56 16.80 -11.42
N LEU A 768 26.55 17.90 -12.15
CA LEU A 768 25.33 18.55 -12.65
C LEU A 768 25.22 18.35 -14.14
N VAL A 769 24.09 17.82 -14.60
CA VAL A 769 23.69 17.85 -16.01
C VAL A 769 22.83 19.09 -16.18
N GLU A 770 23.31 20.09 -16.91
CA GLU A 770 22.68 21.40 -16.95
C GLU A 770 22.60 21.99 -18.36
N ARG A 771 21.57 22.82 -18.59
CA ARG A 771 21.46 23.61 -19.83
C ARG A 771 22.50 24.72 -19.80
N THR A 772 23.24 24.86 -20.90
CA THR A 772 24.24 25.92 -21.04
C THR A 772 23.63 27.34 -20.99
N SER A 773 22.38 27.49 -21.43
CA SER A 773 21.63 28.75 -21.39
C SER A 773 21.09 29.12 -20.01
N THR A 774 20.94 28.13 -19.13
CA THR A 774 20.36 28.31 -17.79
C THR A 774 20.99 27.26 -16.86
N PRO A 775 22.26 27.46 -16.47
CA PRO A 775 22.96 26.56 -15.57
C PRO A 775 22.23 26.42 -14.23
N THR A 776 22.31 25.25 -13.58
CA THR A 776 21.64 25.03 -12.28
C THR A 776 22.12 26.04 -11.24
N SER A 777 23.41 26.40 -11.28
CA SER A 777 24.03 27.41 -10.42
C SER A 777 23.50 28.84 -10.61
N SER A 778 22.70 29.12 -11.65
CA SER A 778 22.06 30.41 -11.88
C SER A 778 20.66 30.52 -11.24
N LEU A 779 20.09 29.41 -10.76
CA LEU A 779 18.77 29.37 -10.14
C LEU A 779 18.82 29.84 -8.69
N ALA A 780 17.68 30.36 -8.20
CA ALA A 780 17.57 30.72 -6.79
C ALA A 780 17.58 29.45 -5.92
N TYR A 781 18.33 29.48 -4.82
CA TYR A 781 18.38 28.33 -3.91
C TYR A 781 17.08 28.22 -3.09
N ALA A 782 16.52 27.01 -3.03
CA ALA A 782 15.45 26.62 -2.12
C ALA A 782 15.64 25.16 -1.71
N GLN A 783 15.79 24.90 -0.42
CA GLN A 783 15.91 23.55 0.14
C GLN A 783 14.60 22.76 -0.07
N VAL A 784 14.70 21.47 -0.39
CA VAL A 784 13.53 20.56 -0.40
C VAL A 784 13.03 20.38 1.03
N GLY A 785 11.72 20.44 1.26
CA GLY A 785 11.18 20.35 2.60
C GLY A 785 9.67 20.50 2.61
N GLY A 786 9.13 21.04 3.70
CA GLY A 786 7.71 21.33 3.76
C GLY A 786 7.24 21.58 5.16
N THR A 787 5.92 21.61 5.30
CA THR A 787 5.28 21.73 6.60
C THR A 787 4.73 20.36 6.99
N PRO A 788 4.97 19.89 8.23
CA PRO A 788 4.32 18.70 8.77
C PRO A 788 2.80 18.73 8.54
N ALA A 789 2.21 17.57 8.25
CA ALA A 789 0.77 17.47 8.09
C ALA A 789 0.05 17.88 9.38
N THR A 790 -0.99 18.71 9.25
CA THR A 790 -1.80 19.18 10.39
C THR A 790 -3.26 18.73 10.32
N SER A 791 -3.66 18.04 9.25
CA SER A 791 -5.01 17.54 9.01
C SER A 791 -4.97 16.28 8.16
N ALA A 792 -6.08 15.55 8.11
CA ALA A 792 -6.26 14.48 7.13
C ALA A 792 -6.14 15.02 5.70
N LYS A 793 -5.73 14.15 4.78
CA LYS A 793 -5.60 14.42 3.34
C LYS A 793 -6.71 13.70 2.60
N HIS A 794 -7.18 14.28 1.49
CA HIS A 794 -8.28 13.72 0.68
C HIS A 794 -7.93 13.67 -0.80
N LEU A 795 -8.45 12.66 -1.49
CA LEU A 795 -8.42 12.51 -2.93
C LEU A 795 -9.77 11.97 -3.41
N GLY A 796 -10.67 12.86 -3.83
CA GLY A 796 -12.05 12.47 -4.15
C GLY A 796 -12.74 11.76 -2.98
N ASN A 797 -13.05 10.48 -3.13
CA ASN A 797 -13.75 9.65 -2.14
C ASN A 797 -12.84 9.04 -1.06
N VAL A 798 -11.52 9.07 -1.22
CA VAL A 798 -10.57 8.43 -0.28
C VAL A 798 -9.82 9.46 0.57
N ARG A 799 -9.27 9.01 1.70
CA ARG A 799 -8.54 9.86 2.64
C ARG A 799 -7.40 9.14 3.37
N ILE A 800 -6.40 9.91 3.79
CA ILE A 800 -5.36 9.51 4.74
C ILE A 800 -5.55 10.31 6.03
N GLY A 801 -5.67 9.61 7.15
CA GLY A 801 -6.01 10.19 8.44
C GLY A 801 -7.51 10.34 8.68
N LEU A 802 -7.86 10.98 9.80
CA LEU A 802 -9.23 11.27 10.21
C LEU A 802 -9.42 12.78 10.37
N ASP A 803 -10.53 13.29 9.86
CA ASP A 803 -10.89 14.70 9.99
C ASP A 803 -11.19 15.07 11.45
N GLY A 804 -10.82 16.29 11.83
CA GLY A 804 -11.22 16.89 13.10
C GLY A 804 -12.57 17.57 12.95
N GLY A 805 -13.43 17.46 13.97
CA GLY A 805 -14.73 18.12 13.96
C GLY A 805 -15.93 17.26 13.59
N SER A 806 -15.84 15.94 13.77
CA SER A 806 -17.01 15.10 14.02
C SER A 806 -16.62 14.06 15.07
N SER A 807 -17.10 14.25 16.29
CA SER A 807 -17.14 13.18 17.27
C SER A 807 -17.96 12.03 16.69
N THR A 808 -17.30 11.02 16.14
CA THR A 808 -17.91 9.72 15.86
C THR A 808 -18.13 8.98 17.17
N GLY A 809 -19.19 9.38 17.87
CA GLY A 809 -19.72 8.75 19.07
C GLY A 809 -21.02 9.48 19.43
N THR A 810 -22.16 8.87 19.07
CA THR A 810 -23.51 9.47 18.88
C THR A 810 -23.57 10.33 17.62
N GLY A 811 -24.13 9.81 16.53
CA GLY A 811 -24.49 10.69 15.42
C GLY A 811 -25.53 11.69 15.93
N GLY A 812 -25.53 12.86 15.30
CA GLY A 812 -26.27 14.02 15.77
C GLY A 812 -27.73 13.69 16.10
N VAL A 813 -28.28 14.45 17.04
CA VAL A 813 -29.73 14.51 17.21
C VAL A 813 -30.28 15.12 15.93
N ILE A 814 -31.19 14.40 15.30
CA ILE A 814 -31.82 14.83 14.06
C ILE A 814 -33.34 14.87 14.22
N SER A 815 -33.96 15.68 13.37
CA SER A 815 -35.38 15.59 13.04
C SER A 815 -35.56 15.42 11.54
N LEU A 816 -36.60 14.69 11.15
CA LEU A 816 -36.96 14.48 9.74
C LEU A 816 -38.20 15.32 9.44
N ARG A 817 -38.11 16.25 8.49
CA ARG A 817 -39.28 16.99 7.99
C ARG A 817 -39.74 16.39 6.68
N ALA A 818 -40.94 15.82 6.63
CA ALA A 818 -41.46 15.20 5.43
C ALA A 818 -41.80 16.25 4.37
N HIS A 819 -41.37 16.03 3.12
CA HIS A 819 -41.77 16.90 2.00
C HIS A 819 -43.24 16.73 1.61
N ALA A 820 -43.86 15.61 2.02
CA ALA A 820 -45.25 15.28 1.74
C ALA A 820 -46.25 16.33 2.26
N ASP A 821 -46.00 16.88 3.46
CA ASP A 821 -46.86 17.84 4.16
C ASP A 821 -46.11 19.02 4.81
N GLY A 822 -44.78 18.94 4.90
CA GLY A 822 -43.93 19.95 5.55
C GLY A 822 -43.83 19.80 7.07
N ASP A 823 -44.40 18.74 7.65
CA ASP A 823 -44.41 18.47 9.08
C ASP A 823 -43.26 17.53 9.50
N TYR A 824 -42.93 17.54 10.79
CA TYR A 824 -41.90 16.72 11.40
C TYR A 824 -42.41 15.32 11.75
N VAL A 825 -41.58 14.31 11.43
CA VAL A 825 -41.80 12.91 11.80
C VAL A 825 -41.73 12.78 13.31
N THR A 826 -42.78 12.20 13.89
CA THR A 826 -43.03 12.15 15.32
C THR A 826 -43.17 10.71 15.79
N ALA A 827 -42.43 10.33 16.83
CA ALA A 827 -42.62 9.09 17.57
C ALA A 827 -43.84 9.24 18.51
N GLU A 828 -45.03 9.09 17.95
CA GLU A 828 -46.29 9.47 18.59
C GLU A 828 -46.61 8.74 19.90
N ASN A 829 -47.38 9.41 20.75
CA ASN A 829 -47.81 8.91 22.06
C ASN A 829 -46.62 8.37 22.89
N ALA A 830 -45.56 9.17 23.02
CA ALA A 830 -44.30 8.79 23.67
C ALA A 830 -43.67 7.50 23.06
N GLY A 831 -43.73 7.37 21.74
CA GLY A 831 -43.21 6.22 20.97
C GLY A 831 -44.04 4.93 21.08
N ALA A 832 -45.25 4.98 21.63
CA ALA A 832 -46.15 3.83 21.72
C ALA A 832 -47.02 3.63 20.46
N LEU A 833 -47.07 4.63 19.56
CA LEU A 833 -47.76 4.54 18.27
C LEU A 833 -46.77 4.64 17.09
N PRO A 834 -47.13 4.14 15.90
CA PRO A 834 -46.29 4.26 14.71
C PRO A 834 -45.88 5.71 14.41
N LEU A 835 -44.72 5.86 13.80
CA LEU A 835 -44.18 7.17 13.40
C LEU A 835 -45.09 7.81 12.35
N ILE A 836 -45.38 9.10 12.49
CA ILE A 836 -46.19 9.89 11.54
C ILE A 836 -45.63 11.32 11.45
N ALA A 837 -45.70 11.95 10.28
CA ALA A 837 -45.39 13.38 10.12
C ALA A 837 -46.65 14.19 10.45
N ASN A 838 -46.68 14.89 11.60
CA ASN A 838 -47.87 15.65 12.02
C ASN A 838 -47.59 16.76 13.03
N ARG A 839 -46.36 17.27 13.07
CA ARG A 839 -45.93 18.32 13.99
C ARG A 839 -45.26 19.45 13.23
N THR A 840 -45.63 20.68 13.55
CA THR A 840 -45.10 21.88 12.91
C THR A 840 -43.86 22.45 13.62
N ALA A 841 -43.41 21.84 14.71
CA ALA A 841 -42.25 22.25 15.48
C ALA A 841 -41.56 21.03 16.10
N ILE A 842 -40.25 21.13 16.29
CA ILE A 842 -39.43 20.09 16.91
C ILE A 842 -39.53 20.18 18.43
N GLY A 843 -39.91 19.06 19.05
CA GLY A 843 -39.77 18.78 20.47
C GLY A 843 -39.22 17.38 20.69
N GLN A 844 -39.32 16.87 21.92
CA GLN A 844 -38.70 15.59 22.30
C GLN A 844 -39.21 14.40 21.46
N TRP A 845 -40.44 14.43 20.94
CA TRP A 845 -41.00 13.30 20.20
C TRP A 845 -40.60 13.29 18.72
N GLU A 846 -40.04 14.39 18.23
CA GLU A 846 -39.60 14.59 16.85
C GLU A 846 -38.07 14.40 16.70
N GLN A 847 -37.38 14.13 17.82
CA GLN A 847 -35.93 13.98 17.89
C GLN A 847 -35.52 12.51 17.87
N PHE A 848 -34.49 12.21 17.07
CA PHE A 848 -33.89 10.89 16.94
C PHE A 848 -32.37 11.00 17.01
N ASP A 849 -31.70 10.05 17.66
CA ASP A 849 -30.27 9.87 17.42
C ASP A 849 -30.09 9.16 16.08
N LEU A 850 -29.27 9.74 15.20
CA LEU A 850 -28.79 9.06 14.00
C LEU A 850 -27.61 8.16 14.39
N VAL A 851 -27.84 6.86 14.50
CA VAL A 851 -26.81 5.90 14.96
C VAL A 851 -26.19 5.20 13.76
N ASP A 852 -24.86 5.20 13.64
CA ASP A 852 -24.16 4.37 12.67
C ASP A 852 -24.37 2.89 13.04
N ALA A 853 -25.02 2.14 12.14
CA ALA A 853 -25.32 0.73 12.32
C ALA A 853 -24.32 -0.19 11.59
N GLY A 854 -23.24 0.38 11.02
CA GLY A 854 -22.19 -0.32 10.30
C GLY A 854 -22.56 -0.74 8.86
N GLY A 855 -21.56 -0.95 8.01
CA GLY A 855 -21.76 -1.45 6.65
C GLY A 855 -22.56 -0.52 5.73
N GLY A 856 -22.50 0.79 5.96
CA GLY A 856 -23.25 1.80 5.20
C GLY A 856 -24.70 2.01 5.66
N TYR A 857 -25.13 1.36 6.74
CA TYR A 857 -26.47 1.53 7.31
C TYR A 857 -26.45 2.44 8.55
N ILE A 858 -27.58 3.11 8.76
CA ILE A 858 -27.92 3.86 9.96
C ILE A 858 -29.07 3.17 10.72
N ALA A 859 -29.26 3.54 11.98
CA ALA A 859 -30.44 3.28 12.77
C ALA A 859 -30.94 4.58 13.41
N LEU A 860 -32.24 4.67 13.67
CA LEU A 860 -32.84 5.84 14.32
C LEU A 860 -33.28 5.46 15.73
N ARG A 861 -32.74 6.12 16.76
CA ARG A 861 -33.20 5.93 18.15
C ARG A 861 -34.09 7.08 18.58
N ALA A 862 -35.37 6.82 18.83
CA ALA A 862 -36.34 7.86 19.18
C ALA A 862 -36.11 8.37 20.61
N HIS A 863 -36.03 9.69 20.79
CA HIS A 863 -35.91 10.34 22.11
C HIS A 863 -37.19 10.23 22.94
N ALA A 864 -38.33 9.93 22.31
CA ALA A 864 -39.62 9.72 22.97
C ALA A 864 -39.60 8.56 23.97
N ASN A 865 -38.86 7.48 23.67
CA ASN A 865 -38.83 6.27 24.50
C ASN A 865 -37.47 5.54 24.56
N ASN A 866 -36.42 6.10 23.95
CA ASN A 866 -35.07 5.52 23.84
C ASN A 866 -35.01 4.17 23.10
N LYS A 867 -35.99 3.86 22.25
CA LYS A 867 -36.03 2.63 21.43
C LYS A 867 -35.64 2.92 19.97
N TYR A 868 -35.14 1.91 19.27
CA TYR A 868 -34.86 1.99 17.84
C TYR A 868 -36.13 1.84 17.00
N VAL A 869 -36.20 2.62 15.93
CA VAL A 869 -37.26 2.59 14.91
C VAL A 869 -37.12 1.32 14.08
N THR A 870 -38.18 0.52 14.04
CA THR A 870 -38.25 -0.77 13.37
C THR A 870 -39.13 -0.69 12.11
N ALA A 871 -38.63 -1.13 10.96
CA ALA A 871 -39.44 -1.48 9.77
C ALA A 871 -40.15 -2.82 10.02
N ASP A 872 -41.22 -2.77 10.80
CA ASP A 872 -41.85 -3.95 11.41
C ASP A 872 -42.49 -4.89 10.39
N ASN A 873 -42.65 -6.15 10.78
CA ASN A 873 -43.21 -7.21 9.94
C ASN A 873 -42.51 -7.30 8.56
N ALA A 874 -41.17 -7.25 8.58
CA ALA A 874 -40.32 -7.18 7.38
C ALA A 874 -40.68 -6.03 6.41
N GLY A 875 -41.03 -4.86 6.96
CA GLY A 875 -41.42 -3.67 6.19
C GLY A 875 -42.91 -3.61 5.81
N ALA A 876 -43.70 -4.66 6.06
CA ALA A 876 -45.12 -4.70 5.72
C ALA A 876 -46.04 -3.95 6.72
N SER A 877 -45.49 -3.47 7.83
CA SER A 877 -46.19 -2.67 8.84
C SER A 877 -45.58 -1.27 8.96
N PRO A 878 -46.34 -0.27 9.45
CA PRO A 878 -45.79 1.05 9.77
C PRO A 878 -44.60 1.01 10.72
N LEU A 879 -43.68 1.97 10.54
CA LEU A 879 -42.47 2.10 11.35
C LEU A 879 -42.83 2.42 12.80
N LEU A 880 -42.20 1.73 13.75
CA LEU A 880 -42.47 1.90 15.19
C LEU A 880 -41.17 1.80 16.02
N ALA A 881 -40.97 2.74 16.94
CA ALA A 881 -39.84 2.72 17.87
C ALA A 881 -40.10 1.77 19.05
N LYS A 882 -39.70 0.49 18.95
CA LYS A 882 -40.09 -0.54 19.94
C LYS A 882 -39.00 -1.45 20.48
N VAL A 883 -37.79 -1.47 19.90
CA VAL A 883 -36.73 -2.41 20.31
C VAL A 883 -35.54 -1.72 20.98
N ASP A 884 -34.82 -2.46 21.82
CA ASP A 884 -33.63 -1.99 22.55
C ASP A 884 -32.30 -2.16 21.81
N ALA A 885 -32.29 -2.98 20.76
CA ALA A 885 -31.08 -3.34 20.03
C ALA A 885 -31.32 -3.27 18.52
N ILE A 886 -30.29 -2.87 17.78
CA ILE A 886 -30.32 -2.77 16.32
C ILE A 886 -30.22 -4.19 15.74
N GLY A 887 -31.25 -4.62 15.03
CA GLY A 887 -31.24 -5.77 14.14
C GLY A 887 -31.43 -5.34 12.69
N THR A 888 -31.62 -6.31 11.79
CA THR A 888 -31.83 -6.05 10.36
C THR A 888 -33.07 -5.22 10.04
N TRP A 889 -34.04 -5.13 10.95
CA TRP A 889 -35.28 -4.36 10.72
C TRP A 889 -35.15 -2.90 11.18
N GLU A 890 -34.12 -2.57 11.95
CA GLU A 890 -33.82 -1.22 12.43
C GLU A 890 -32.80 -0.49 11.56
N GLN A 891 -32.34 -1.14 10.48
CA GLN A 891 -31.29 -0.65 9.61
C GLN A 891 -31.87 -0.03 8.35
N PHE A 892 -31.42 1.18 8.06
CA PHE A 892 -31.78 1.96 6.88
C PHE A 892 -30.52 2.46 6.20
N GLN A 893 -30.51 2.57 4.88
CA GLN A 893 -29.50 3.33 4.16
C GLN A 893 -30.00 4.77 4.00
N LEU A 894 -29.19 5.74 4.39
CA LEU A 894 -29.48 7.16 4.19
C LEU A 894 -29.05 7.55 2.78
N VAL A 895 -30.02 7.89 1.93
CA VAL A 895 -29.79 8.29 0.54
C VAL A 895 -29.84 9.81 0.46
N HIS A 896 -28.79 10.45 -0.07
CA HIS A 896 -28.74 11.88 -0.29
C HIS A 896 -29.19 12.20 -1.72
N ASN A 897 -30.24 13.02 -1.85
CA ASN A 897 -30.83 13.37 -3.13
C ASN A 897 -30.17 14.61 -3.74
N GLY A 898 -30.28 14.78 -5.06
CA GLY A 898 -29.61 15.86 -5.80
C GLY A 898 -30.11 17.27 -5.48
N ASP A 899 -31.25 17.40 -4.81
CA ASP A 899 -31.87 18.66 -4.39
C ASP A 899 -31.55 19.04 -2.93
N GLY A 900 -30.78 18.21 -2.22
CA GLY A 900 -30.41 18.40 -0.82
C GLY A 900 -31.32 17.75 0.21
N SER A 901 -32.43 17.11 -0.21
CA SER A 901 -33.25 16.25 0.65
C SER A 901 -32.57 14.89 0.89
N VAL A 902 -33.14 14.10 1.79
CA VAL A 902 -32.72 12.72 2.05
C VAL A 902 -33.90 11.75 1.95
N SER A 903 -33.59 10.47 1.69
CA SER A 903 -34.53 9.36 1.73
C SER A 903 -33.98 8.22 2.58
N LEU A 904 -34.86 7.42 3.19
CA LEU A 904 -34.48 6.27 4.00
C LEU A 904 -34.86 4.99 3.27
N LEU A 905 -33.86 4.19 2.89
CA LEU A 905 -34.06 2.89 2.24
C LEU A 905 -33.97 1.77 3.29
N SER A 906 -35.06 1.04 3.52
CA SER A 906 -35.14 -0.02 4.51
C SER A 906 -34.31 -1.25 4.11
N ARG A 907 -33.42 -1.72 4.99
CA ARG A 907 -32.58 -2.90 4.71
C ARG A 907 -33.38 -4.18 4.54
N VAL A 908 -34.49 -4.34 5.27
CA VAL A 908 -35.20 -5.63 5.34
C VAL A 908 -35.96 -5.98 4.06
N ASN A 909 -36.44 -4.98 3.32
CA ASN A 909 -37.23 -5.18 2.10
C ASN A 909 -36.72 -4.40 0.88
N GLY A 910 -35.75 -3.50 1.03
CA GLY A 910 -35.21 -2.71 -0.07
C GLY A 910 -36.16 -1.63 -0.60
N ASP A 911 -37.14 -1.22 0.22
CA ASP A 911 -38.11 -0.18 -0.12
C ASP A 911 -37.84 1.13 0.67
N TYR A 912 -38.20 2.26 0.09
CA TYR A 912 -38.12 3.59 0.70
C TYR A 912 -39.23 3.84 1.72
N VAL A 913 -38.87 4.45 2.85
CA VAL A 913 -39.80 4.95 3.86
C VAL A 913 -40.63 6.08 3.27
N THR A 914 -41.95 5.98 3.39
CA THR A 914 -42.92 6.84 2.73
C THR A 914 -43.84 7.50 3.77
N ALA A 915 -44.01 8.82 3.69
CA ALA A 915 -45.03 9.57 4.41
C ALA A 915 -46.39 9.42 3.70
N GLU A 916 -47.07 8.30 3.97
CA GLU A 916 -48.25 7.85 3.20
C GLU A 916 -49.41 8.84 3.19
N SER A 917 -50.19 8.79 2.10
CA SER A 917 -51.39 9.63 1.92
C SER A 917 -51.10 11.12 2.15
N ALA A 918 -50.00 11.62 1.58
CA ALA A 918 -49.49 12.97 1.76
C ALA A 918 -49.32 13.35 3.26
N GLY A 919 -48.65 12.49 4.02
CA GLY A 919 -48.35 12.70 5.45
C GLY A 919 -49.49 12.40 6.44
N THR A 920 -50.71 12.18 5.96
CA THR A 920 -51.88 11.94 6.85
C THR A 920 -51.96 10.53 7.44
N GLN A 921 -51.02 9.64 7.10
CA GLN A 921 -50.92 8.27 7.62
C GLN A 921 -49.53 7.97 8.17
N PRO A 922 -49.39 6.96 9.05
CA PRO A 922 -48.09 6.52 9.54
C PRO A 922 -47.08 6.16 8.44
N LEU A 923 -45.80 6.42 8.71
CA LEU A 923 -44.70 6.11 7.83
C LEU A 923 -44.56 4.59 7.65
N ILE A 924 -44.34 4.13 6.42
CA ILE A 924 -44.13 2.72 6.07
C ILE A 924 -43.09 2.61 4.94
N ALA A 925 -42.27 1.55 4.95
CA ALA A 925 -41.28 1.31 3.89
C ALA A 925 -41.89 0.45 2.78
N ASN A 926 -42.51 1.06 1.75
CA ASN A 926 -43.28 0.32 0.73
C ASN A 926 -43.20 0.90 -0.69
N ARG A 927 -42.17 1.69 -1.00
CA ARG A 927 -41.96 2.28 -2.33
C ARG A 927 -40.62 1.89 -2.92
N THR A 928 -40.59 1.54 -4.20
CA THR A 928 -39.37 1.11 -4.90
C THR A 928 -38.62 2.26 -5.59
N ALA A 929 -39.15 3.49 -5.53
CA ALA A 929 -38.55 4.68 -6.13
C ALA A 929 -38.84 5.92 -5.26
N ILE A 930 -37.95 6.91 -5.35
CA ILE A 930 -38.07 8.19 -4.65
C ILE A 930 -38.98 9.11 -5.44
N GLY A 931 -40.00 9.64 -4.77
CA GLY A 931 -40.83 10.75 -5.20
C GLY A 931 -41.16 11.67 -4.02
N PRO A 932 -42.16 12.56 -4.17
CA PRO A 932 -42.42 13.62 -3.19
C PRO A 932 -42.82 13.14 -1.78
N TRP A 933 -43.16 11.86 -1.60
CA TRP A 933 -43.58 11.31 -0.30
C TRP A 933 -42.48 10.50 0.40
N GLU A 934 -41.37 10.27 -0.29
CA GLU A 934 -40.20 9.52 0.18
C GLU A 934 -39.01 10.44 0.50
N GLU A 935 -39.22 11.75 0.36
CA GLU A 935 -38.24 12.81 0.60
C GLU A 935 -38.46 13.49 1.96
N PHE A 936 -37.36 13.70 2.67
CA PHE A 936 -37.32 14.36 3.97
C PHE A 936 -36.19 15.38 4.00
N ASP A 937 -36.37 16.49 4.70
CA ASP A 937 -35.24 17.31 5.12
C ASP A 937 -34.63 16.71 6.39
N LEU A 938 -33.31 16.52 6.39
CA LEU A 938 -32.55 16.17 7.58
C LEU A 938 -32.19 17.45 8.35
N VAL A 939 -32.86 17.68 9.48
CA VAL A 939 -32.58 18.82 10.36
C VAL A 939 -31.65 18.36 11.47
N ASN A 940 -30.45 18.96 11.56
CA ASN A 940 -29.50 18.72 12.65
C ASN A 940 -29.81 19.70 13.79
N ASP A 941 -30.08 19.16 14.98
CA ASP A 941 -30.39 19.94 16.19
C ASP A 941 -29.18 20.18 17.10
#